data_AF-A0A924QR40-F1
#
_entry.id   AF-A0A924QR40-F1
#
_cell.length_a   1.000
_cell.length_b   1.000
_cell.length_c   1.000
_cell.angle_alpha   90.00
_cell.angle_beta   90.00
_cell.angle_gamma   90.00
#
_symmetry.space_group_name_H-M   'P 1'
#
loop_
_entity.id
_entity.type
_entity.pdbx_description
1 polymer ?
#
loop_
_entity_poly.entity_id
_entity_poly.type
_entity_poly.pdbx_seq_one_letter_code
_entity_poly.pdbx_strand_id
1 'polypeptide(L)'
;KNGWIYEVAQWYPRMEVYDDVLGWNTIPYLGSSEFYLDYGDFDYTITAPADLVVVGSGELVNPTEVYTPATIAKLAKAKASDATISIKDSSDIAGTSFYPKKANLTWHFNCKNARDIAWAASKAFIWDAAKINLPSGKKGLAQSVYPIESQGNNAWSRSTEYVKNCIELYSEQWFEYTYPVATNVAGIVGGMEYPGIVFCGSGSQKGGLWGVTNHEFGHNWFPMIVGSNERKYAWMDEGFNTFINDVDTKVFNKGEYNEPVNARGQTRGMFNPTADPIMNTPDVIQNNYLGYAAYNKPALGLHILRNNILGVDRFDYAFKTYIKRWAFKHPTPWDFFRTMENVGGEDLSWFFREWFMTDWKLDQSIKEVKYVSGDVTKGALITIENLEEMALPVTISIKEENGKTDTIKLPVEIWQRSNKWTFKYKSTSKLVNVTIDPKLEYPDVNVGNNIWTGIAAKAVPAGVTANSVIDAYVKAIGGADKIKAIKDISITSVGSVQGTEVISVVKQKGNDKFYQEISVPAANIIPLKAIVNGDSLSMQQMGQNTPLPASAKEGLIANFQVFPEANLGTTTLALAPMLESVGDAMAYVVTVTLTSGNKISRYYDEKSGLKIKEVTATGATEFSNYQEVSGLKIPYSKKTEVAGQAIEYKVKEAKINSGLTDADFK
;
A
#
# COMPACT_ATOMS: atom_id res chain seq x y z
N LYS A 1 -1.19 32.60 0.78
CA LYS A 1 -1.07 34.06 1.01
C LYS A 1 -0.18 34.65 -0.09
N ASN A 2 0.05 35.97 -0.13
CA ASN A 2 1.04 36.61 -1.00
C ASN A 2 0.83 36.51 -2.51
N GLY A 3 -0.31 36.02 -2.99
CA GLY A 3 -0.65 35.96 -4.42
C GLY A 3 -1.56 34.77 -4.75
N TRP A 4 -1.98 34.72 -6.01
CA TRP A 4 -2.64 33.58 -6.62
C TRP A 4 -1.60 32.67 -7.28
N ILE A 5 -1.87 31.37 -7.29
CA ILE A 5 -1.13 30.39 -8.08
C ILE A 5 -2.00 30.07 -9.28
N TYR A 6 -1.46 30.31 -10.47
CA TYR A 6 -2.11 29.99 -11.74
C TYR A 6 -1.50 28.70 -12.25
N GLU A 7 -2.32 27.67 -12.45
CA GLU A 7 -1.98 26.39 -13.08
C GLU A 7 -2.78 26.33 -14.39
N VAL A 8 -2.09 26.38 -15.52
CA VAL A 8 -2.72 26.59 -16.83
C VAL A 8 -2.28 25.50 -17.80
N ALA A 9 -3.26 24.74 -18.26
CA ALA A 9 -3.13 23.68 -19.25
C ALA A 9 -4.30 23.78 -20.25
N GLN A 10 -4.25 23.00 -21.33
CA GLN A 10 -5.38 22.84 -22.26
C GLN A 10 -5.89 24.18 -22.87
N TRP A 11 -4.99 25.16 -23.03
CA TRP A 11 -5.30 26.55 -23.41
C TRP A 11 -5.07 26.85 -24.89
N TYR A 12 -4.69 25.84 -25.67
CA TYR A 12 -4.37 25.94 -27.09
C TYR A 12 -5.06 24.82 -27.89
N PRO A 13 -5.22 24.97 -29.22
CA PRO A 13 -5.80 23.92 -30.06
C PRO A 13 -4.93 22.67 -30.06
N ARG A 14 -5.53 21.51 -29.75
CA ARG A 14 -4.86 20.21 -29.74
C ARG A 14 -5.20 19.43 -31.02
N MET A 15 -4.21 18.74 -31.58
CA MET A 15 -4.39 17.88 -32.75
C MET A 15 -4.95 16.52 -32.32
N GLU A 16 -6.00 16.05 -32.98
CA GLU A 16 -6.50 14.69 -32.78
C GLU A 16 -5.52 13.67 -33.37
N VAL A 17 -5.39 12.52 -32.70
CA VAL A 17 -4.56 11.41 -33.20
C VAL A 17 -5.29 10.70 -34.33
N TYR A 18 -4.59 10.53 -35.46
CA TYR A 18 -4.92 9.54 -36.48
C TYR A 18 -4.07 8.29 -36.25
N ASP A 19 -4.68 7.21 -35.77
CA ASP A 19 -3.98 5.93 -35.62
C ASP A 19 -4.32 4.97 -36.78
N ASP A 20 -3.41 4.03 -37.05
CA ASP A 20 -3.50 3.07 -38.16
C ASP A 20 -4.44 1.89 -37.88
N VAL A 21 -5.05 1.84 -36.68
CA VAL A 21 -5.95 0.76 -36.25
C VAL A 21 -7.42 1.17 -36.38
N LEU A 22 -7.73 2.42 -36.02
CA LEU A 22 -9.08 2.96 -35.83
C LEU A 22 -9.29 4.28 -36.59
N GLY A 23 -8.24 4.92 -37.11
CA GLY A 23 -8.31 6.20 -37.81
C GLY A 23 -8.33 7.40 -36.88
N TRP A 24 -9.13 8.42 -37.20
CA TRP A 24 -9.25 9.64 -36.39
C TRP A 24 -9.93 9.38 -35.05
N ASN A 25 -9.31 9.84 -33.97
CA ASN A 25 -9.84 9.72 -32.61
C ASN A 25 -10.61 10.98 -32.19
N THR A 26 -11.90 11.01 -32.53
CA THR A 26 -12.80 12.16 -32.31
C THR A 26 -13.64 12.02 -31.02
N ILE A 27 -13.15 11.30 -30.00
CA ILE A 27 -13.94 11.00 -28.79
C ILE A 27 -14.05 12.29 -27.95
N PRO A 28 -15.26 12.75 -27.58
CA PRO A 28 -15.42 13.95 -26.76
C PRO A 28 -14.90 13.73 -25.35
N TYR A 29 -14.35 14.77 -24.73
CA TYR A 29 -13.93 14.72 -23.33
C TYR A 29 -15.16 14.70 -22.39
N LEU A 30 -15.33 13.59 -21.67
CA LEU A 30 -16.44 13.37 -20.73
C LEU A 30 -16.02 13.46 -19.24
N GLY A 31 -14.72 13.64 -18.97
CA GLY A 31 -14.17 13.86 -17.62
C GLY A 31 -13.51 12.67 -16.94
N SER A 32 -13.85 11.42 -17.31
CA SER A 32 -13.33 10.21 -16.65
C SER A 32 -12.02 9.67 -17.23
N SER A 33 -11.54 10.28 -18.31
CA SER A 33 -10.28 9.95 -18.98
C SER A 33 -9.68 11.21 -19.56
N GLU A 34 -8.37 11.33 -19.58
CA GLU A 34 -7.72 12.52 -20.13
C GLU A 34 -7.75 12.53 -21.66
N PHE A 35 -6.61 12.72 -22.31
CA PHE A 35 -6.51 13.02 -23.73
C PHE A 35 -5.56 12.06 -24.44
N TYR A 36 -5.96 11.71 -25.66
CA TYR A 36 -5.12 10.96 -26.59
C TYR A 36 -4.61 11.91 -27.66
N LEU A 37 -3.34 12.31 -27.54
CA LEU A 37 -2.71 13.40 -28.30
C LEU A 37 -1.47 12.91 -29.04
N ASP A 38 -1.26 13.47 -30.24
CA ASP A 38 -0.11 13.18 -31.12
C ASP A 38 1.13 13.97 -30.66
N TYR A 39 2.31 13.53 -31.10
CA TYR A 39 3.59 14.14 -30.75
C TYR A 39 3.93 15.33 -31.64
N GLY A 40 4.51 16.36 -31.04
CA GLY A 40 4.99 17.55 -31.73
C GLY A 40 6.08 18.31 -30.99
N ASP A 41 6.67 19.26 -31.69
CA ASP A 41 7.58 20.25 -31.11
C ASP A 41 6.79 21.52 -30.79
N PHE A 42 6.86 21.97 -29.55
CA PHE A 42 6.21 23.17 -29.05
C PHE A 42 7.22 24.29 -28.87
N ASP A 43 6.96 25.40 -29.55
CA ASP A 43 7.64 26.68 -29.38
C ASP A 43 6.57 27.69 -28.96
N TYR A 44 6.62 28.14 -27.71
CA TYR A 44 5.56 28.97 -27.14
C TYR A 44 6.10 30.07 -26.22
N THR A 45 5.36 31.16 -26.17
CA THR A 45 5.69 32.31 -25.34
C THR A 45 4.54 32.69 -24.42
N ILE A 46 4.84 32.99 -23.16
CA ILE A 46 3.88 33.51 -22.19
C ILE A 46 4.29 34.95 -21.86
N THR A 47 3.37 35.91 -21.95
CA THR A 47 3.61 37.29 -21.49
C THR A 47 2.78 37.56 -20.25
N ALA A 48 3.43 38.02 -19.18
CA ALA A 48 2.80 38.21 -17.87
C ALA A 48 3.48 39.36 -17.08
N PRO A 49 2.85 39.86 -16.01
CA PRO A 49 3.46 40.84 -15.11
C PRO A 49 4.84 40.41 -14.63
N ALA A 50 5.79 41.36 -14.60
CA ALA A 50 7.20 41.07 -14.35
C ALA A 50 7.48 40.54 -12.93
N ASP A 51 6.55 40.69 -11.99
CA ASP A 51 6.63 40.22 -10.60
C ASP A 51 6.13 38.78 -10.40
N LEU A 52 5.87 38.04 -11.49
CA LEU A 52 5.54 36.63 -11.47
C LEU A 52 6.78 35.77 -11.79
N VAL A 53 6.94 34.68 -11.05
CA VAL A 53 7.75 33.55 -11.52
C VAL A 53 6.88 32.72 -12.45
N VAL A 54 7.34 32.45 -13.67
CA VAL A 54 6.68 31.59 -14.66
C VAL A 54 7.55 30.36 -14.90
N VAL A 55 6.93 29.18 -14.83
CA VAL A 55 7.54 27.88 -15.16
C VAL A 55 6.65 27.16 -16.17
N GLY A 56 7.20 26.28 -16.99
CA GLY A 56 6.43 25.56 -18.00
C GLY A 56 7.15 24.32 -18.52
N SER A 57 6.43 23.55 -19.35
CA SER A 57 6.96 22.43 -20.11
C SER A 57 8.15 22.83 -20.99
N GLY A 58 9.25 22.10 -20.89
CA GLY A 58 10.43 22.29 -21.75
C GLY A 58 11.46 23.30 -21.23
N GLU A 59 12.39 23.68 -22.10
CA GLU A 59 13.50 24.57 -21.77
C GLU A 59 13.08 26.04 -21.91
N LEU A 60 13.39 26.87 -20.92
CA LEU A 60 13.33 28.33 -21.06
C LEU A 60 14.53 28.80 -21.88
N VAL A 61 14.29 29.34 -23.08
CA VAL A 61 15.35 29.67 -24.05
C VAL A 61 15.82 31.13 -24.00
N ASN A 62 15.10 32.03 -23.30
CA ASN A 62 15.48 33.44 -23.15
C ASN A 62 15.75 33.89 -21.69
N PRO A 63 16.50 33.14 -20.87
CA PRO A 63 16.64 33.43 -19.43
C PRO A 63 17.28 34.80 -19.14
N THR A 64 18.15 35.31 -20.02
CA THR A 64 18.80 36.63 -19.87
C THR A 64 17.84 37.81 -20.02
N GLU A 65 16.67 37.60 -20.61
CA GLU A 65 15.66 38.64 -20.83
C GLU A 65 14.65 38.73 -19.69
N VAL A 66 14.42 37.61 -19.00
CA VAL A 66 13.38 37.44 -17.99
C VAL A 66 13.91 37.29 -16.55
N TYR A 67 15.20 37.02 -16.37
CA TYR A 67 15.81 36.91 -15.05
C TYR A 67 16.92 37.93 -14.82
N THR A 68 17.13 38.29 -13.56
CA THR A 68 18.26 39.13 -13.15
C THR A 68 19.58 38.34 -13.24
N PRO A 69 20.75 39.02 -13.36
CA PRO A 69 22.05 38.34 -13.32
C PRO A 69 22.27 37.48 -12.05
N ALA A 70 21.71 37.90 -10.91
CA ALA A 70 21.80 37.15 -9.66
C ALA A 70 21.01 35.83 -9.73
N THR A 71 19.80 35.85 -10.28
CA THR A 71 18.98 34.65 -10.50
C THR A 71 19.66 33.69 -11.48
N ILE A 72 20.21 34.19 -12.58
CA ILE A 72 20.97 33.39 -13.55
C ILE A 72 22.17 32.70 -12.89
N ALA A 73 22.90 33.40 -12.02
CA ALA A 73 24.02 32.82 -11.28
C ALA A 73 23.57 31.70 -10.31
N LYS A 74 22.42 31.86 -9.63
CA LYS A 74 21.85 30.79 -8.78
C LYS A 74 21.43 29.58 -9.61
N LEU A 75 20.81 29.78 -10.78
CA LEU A 75 20.42 28.69 -11.68
C LEU A 75 21.63 27.93 -12.24
N ALA A 76 22.71 28.64 -12.59
CA ALA A 76 23.95 28.01 -13.02
C ALA A 76 24.55 27.10 -11.92
N LYS A 77 24.47 27.52 -10.65
CA LYS A 77 24.86 26.68 -9.51
C LYS A 77 23.96 25.45 -9.37
N ALA A 78 22.64 25.63 -9.47
CA ALA A 78 21.69 24.52 -9.42
C ALA A 78 21.94 23.48 -10.52
N LYS A 79 22.17 23.92 -11.76
CA LYS A 79 22.52 23.07 -12.91
C LYS A 79 23.83 22.28 -12.71
N ALA A 80 24.69 22.69 -11.79
CA ALA A 80 25.93 21.99 -11.44
C ALA A 80 25.81 21.14 -10.16
N SER A 81 24.84 21.42 -9.30
CA SER A 81 24.72 20.88 -7.94
C SER A 81 23.85 19.63 -7.88
N ASP A 82 24.34 18.59 -7.21
CA ASP A 82 23.53 17.42 -6.90
C ASP A 82 22.56 17.66 -5.74
N ALA A 83 22.88 18.62 -4.86
CA ALA A 83 22.00 19.08 -3.80
C ALA A 83 21.08 20.22 -4.26
N THR A 84 19.90 20.33 -3.65
CA THR A 84 18.94 21.41 -3.88
C THR A 84 19.56 22.78 -3.60
N ILE A 85 19.39 23.69 -4.56
CA ILE A 85 19.77 25.10 -4.45
C ILE A 85 18.50 25.94 -4.47
N SER A 86 18.32 26.80 -3.48
CA SER A 86 17.22 27.75 -3.48
C SER A 86 17.50 28.91 -4.44
N ILE A 87 16.63 29.06 -5.44
CA ILE A 87 16.69 30.13 -6.44
C ILE A 87 15.98 31.38 -5.89
N LYS A 88 14.77 31.19 -5.35
CA LYS A 88 13.95 32.22 -4.72
C LYS A 88 13.45 31.71 -3.38
N ASP A 89 13.80 32.37 -2.29
CA ASP A 89 13.38 31.97 -0.94
C ASP A 89 12.25 32.86 -0.36
N SER A 90 11.86 32.61 0.89
CA SER A 90 10.79 33.36 1.55
C SER A 90 11.10 34.84 1.77
N SER A 91 12.38 35.21 1.88
CA SER A 91 12.79 36.62 2.00
C SER A 91 12.65 37.37 0.66
N ASP A 92 12.81 36.67 -0.46
CA ASP A 92 12.62 37.21 -1.81
C ASP A 92 11.14 37.48 -2.14
N ILE A 93 10.18 36.83 -1.46
CA ILE A 93 8.73 37.03 -1.72
C ILE A 93 8.29 38.47 -1.41
N ALA A 94 8.87 39.10 -0.38
CA ALA A 94 8.56 40.48 -0.02
C ALA A 94 9.38 41.51 -0.82
N GLY A 95 10.42 41.07 -1.54
CA GLY A 95 11.36 41.92 -2.26
C GLY A 95 11.05 42.06 -3.75
N THR A 96 11.32 43.25 -4.31
CA THR A 96 11.24 43.49 -5.77
C THR A 96 12.56 43.23 -6.50
N SER A 97 13.64 42.97 -5.76
CA SER A 97 15.00 42.77 -6.31
C SER A 97 15.18 41.48 -7.10
N PHE A 98 14.28 40.50 -6.92
CA PHE A 98 14.31 39.25 -7.68
C PHE A 98 13.92 39.44 -9.15
N TYR A 99 13.14 40.48 -9.45
CA TYR A 99 12.54 40.67 -10.77
C TYR A 99 13.24 41.78 -11.57
N PRO A 100 13.38 41.63 -12.90
CA PRO A 100 13.76 42.73 -13.78
C PRO A 100 12.82 43.94 -13.63
N LYS A 101 13.36 45.17 -13.73
CA LYS A 101 12.58 46.41 -13.65
C LYS A 101 11.81 46.69 -14.95
N LYS A 102 10.76 45.91 -15.22
CA LYS A 102 9.81 46.07 -16.34
C LYS A 102 8.38 45.91 -15.84
N ALA A 103 7.39 46.35 -16.63
CA ALA A 103 5.98 46.11 -16.29
C ALA A 103 5.58 44.65 -16.57
N ASN A 104 5.96 44.14 -17.75
CA ASN A 104 5.73 42.77 -18.18
C ASN A 104 7.03 42.13 -18.67
N LEU A 105 7.07 40.80 -18.64
CA LEU A 105 8.11 39.96 -19.24
C LEU A 105 7.47 38.93 -20.18
N THR A 106 8.24 38.43 -21.13
CA THR A 106 7.83 37.38 -22.07
C THR A 106 8.78 36.21 -21.92
N TRP A 107 8.28 35.09 -21.41
CA TRP A 107 9.02 33.84 -21.24
C TRP A 107 8.85 33.00 -22.49
N HIS A 108 9.95 32.54 -23.08
CA HIS A 108 9.98 31.72 -24.29
C HIS A 108 10.44 30.31 -23.93
N PHE A 109 9.57 29.33 -24.19
CA PHE A 109 9.80 27.92 -23.90
C PHE A 109 9.87 27.10 -25.19
N ASN A 110 10.73 26.08 -25.17
CA ASN A 110 10.82 25.06 -26.22
C ASN A 110 10.72 23.65 -25.61
N CYS A 111 9.72 22.87 -26.04
CA CYS A 111 9.52 21.49 -25.61
C CYS A 111 9.42 20.58 -26.83
N LYS A 112 10.39 19.69 -27.01
CA LYS A 112 10.47 18.81 -28.18
C LYS A 112 9.83 17.46 -27.92
N ASN A 113 9.25 16.89 -28.98
CA ASN A 113 8.69 15.54 -29.00
C ASN A 113 7.74 15.27 -27.83
N ALA A 114 6.88 16.26 -27.53
CA ALA A 114 5.91 16.23 -26.46
C ALA A 114 4.50 16.06 -27.04
N ARG A 115 3.53 15.67 -26.21
CA ARG A 115 2.13 15.52 -26.63
C ARG A 115 1.18 16.60 -26.09
N ASP A 116 1.61 17.31 -25.05
CA ASP A 116 0.90 18.46 -24.46
C ASP A 116 1.90 19.43 -23.84
N ILE A 117 1.45 20.62 -23.45
CA ILE A 117 2.22 21.59 -22.67
C ILE A 117 1.37 22.28 -21.61
N ALA A 118 1.98 22.52 -20.46
CA ALA A 118 1.38 23.31 -19.39
C ALA A 118 2.37 24.33 -18.82
N TRP A 119 1.83 25.31 -18.09
CA TRP A 119 2.63 26.30 -17.40
C TRP A 119 1.95 26.77 -16.12
N ALA A 120 2.76 27.29 -15.22
CA ALA A 120 2.28 27.88 -13.98
C ALA A 120 2.95 29.23 -13.71
N ALA A 121 2.23 30.11 -13.03
CA ALA A 121 2.74 31.42 -12.65
C ALA A 121 2.28 31.83 -11.25
N SER A 122 3.20 32.46 -10.50
CA SER A 122 2.84 33.11 -9.24
C SER A 122 3.92 34.06 -8.75
N LYS A 123 3.49 35.13 -8.07
CA LYS A 123 4.38 35.95 -7.23
C LYS A 123 4.72 35.28 -5.90
N ALA A 124 3.88 34.32 -5.45
CA ALA A 124 4.00 33.65 -4.15
C ALA A 124 4.99 32.48 -4.16
N PHE A 125 5.50 32.07 -5.32
CA PHE A 125 6.41 30.94 -5.43
C PHE A 125 7.73 31.20 -4.71
N ILE A 126 8.08 30.29 -3.80
CA ILE A 126 9.44 29.84 -3.51
C ILE A 126 9.87 28.96 -4.68
N TRP A 127 11.15 28.98 -5.04
CA TRP A 127 11.69 28.22 -6.17
C TRP A 127 13.01 27.57 -5.81
N ASP A 128 13.04 26.24 -5.89
CA ASP A 128 14.22 25.40 -5.66
C ASP A 128 14.57 24.60 -6.91
N ALA A 129 15.86 24.28 -7.10
CA ALA A 129 16.32 23.51 -8.26
C ALA A 129 17.59 22.68 -7.98
N ALA A 130 17.76 21.57 -8.72
CA ALA A 130 18.92 20.67 -8.65
C ALA A 130 19.20 20.01 -10.01
N LYS A 131 20.45 19.60 -10.24
CA LYS A 131 20.86 18.85 -11.43
C LYS A 131 20.34 17.41 -11.41
N ILE A 132 19.79 16.97 -12.53
CA ILE A 132 19.46 15.56 -12.82
C ILE A 132 20.63 14.93 -13.59
N ASN A 133 20.98 13.70 -13.25
CA ASN A 133 22.00 12.89 -13.92
C ASN A 133 21.35 11.74 -14.67
N LEU A 134 21.44 11.75 -15.99
CA LEU A 134 20.89 10.70 -16.83
C LEU A 134 21.94 9.63 -17.20
N PRO A 135 21.54 8.36 -17.45
CA PRO A 135 22.45 7.26 -17.77
C PRO A 135 23.42 7.53 -18.94
N SER A 136 22.99 8.28 -19.96
CA SER A 136 23.81 8.67 -21.11
C SER A 136 24.89 9.71 -20.79
N GLY A 137 24.92 10.23 -19.56
CA GLY A 137 25.75 11.34 -19.13
C GLY A 137 25.13 12.72 -19.38
N LYS A 138 23.99 12.80 -20.10
CA LYS A 138 23.19 14.02 -20.23
C LYS A 138 22.73 14.53 -18.85
N LYS A 139 22.50 15.83 -18.78
CA LYS A 139 22.04 16.52 -17.57
C LYS A 139 20.71 17.19 -17.84
N GLY A 140 19.82 17.13 -16.85
CA GLY A 140 18.56 17.87 -16.81
C GLY A 140 18.48 18.75 -15.57
N LEU A 141 17.37 19.48 -15.42
CA LEU A 141 17.09 20.28 -14.24
C LEU A 141 15.82 19.79 -13.55
N ALA A 142 15.93 19.35 -12.30
CA ALA A 142 14.79 19.18 -11.41
C ALA A 142 14.50 20.54 -10.76
N GLN A 143 13.24 20.95 -10.71
CA GLN A 143 12.84 22.15 -10.00
C GLN A 143 11.45 22.03 -9.38
N SER A 144 11.25 22.81 -8.32
CA SER A 144 9.96 22.89 -7.64
C SER A 144 9.60 24.33 -7.34
N VAL A 145 8.34 24.69 -7.57
CA VAL A 145 7.79 25.99 -7.19
C VAL A 145 6.60 25.81 -6.26
N TYR A 146 6.60 26.51 -5.13
CA TYR A 146 5.59 26.30 -4.10
C TYR A 146 5.38 27.53 -3.21
N PRO A 147 4.20 27.74 -2.61
CA PRO A 147 3.97 28.86 -1.71
C PRO A 147 4.62 28.62 -0.34
N ILE A 148 4.86 29.69 0.42
CA ILE A 148 5.45 29.61 1.77
C ILE A 148 4.66 28.68 2.71
N GLU A 149 3.35 28.55 2.52
CA GLU A 149 2.49 27.63 3.27
C GLU A 149 2.84 26.15 3.08
N SER A 150 3.49 25.81 1.96
CA SER A 150 3.94 24.45 1.63
C SER A 150 5.37 24.17 2.09
N GLN A 151 6.10 25.19 2.58
CA GLN A 151 7.49 25.07 2.98
C GLN A 151 7.68 24.17 4.22
N GLY A 152 8.77 23.41 4.25
CA GLY A 152 9.18 22.61 5.40
C GLY A 152 9.83 21.29 5.02
N ASN A 153 10.70 20.76 5.88
CA ASN A 153 11.45 19.52 5.63
C ASN A 153 10.57 18.26 5.59
N ASN A 154 9.35 18.34 6.12
CA ASN A 154 8.34 17.30 6.00
C ASN A 154 7.37 17.55 4.82
N ALA A 155 7.63 18.57 4.00
CA ALA A 155 6.76 19.10 2.97
C ALA A 155 7.58 19.50 1.73
N TRP A 156 7.20 20.58 1.05
CA TRP A 156 7.71 20.92 -0.29
C TRP A 156 9.17 21.35 -0.34
N SER A 157 9.85 21.59 0.78
CA SER A 157 11.30 21.84 0.77
C SER A 157 12.13 20.61 0.38
N ARG A 158 11.51 19.43 0.30
CA ARG A 158 12.10 18.21 -0.29
C ARG A 158 11.60 17.91 -1.71
N SER A 159 10.68 18.70 -2.25
CA SER A 159 10.06 18.41 -3.56
C SER A 159 11.12 18.27 -4.67
N THR A 160 12.14 19.12 -4.72
CA THR A 160 13.19 19.02 -5.75
C THR A 160 14.06 17.79 -5.61
N GLU A 161 14.30 17.31 -4.38
CA GLU A 161 14.95 16.01 -4.12
C GLU A 161 14.08 14.87 -4.68
N TYR A 162 12.77 14.92 -4.44
CA TYR A 162 11.83 13.90 -4.91
C TYR A 162 11.77 13.88 -6.44
N VAL A 163 11.58 15.04 -7.07
CA VAL A 163 11.59 15.20 -8.54
C VAL A 163 12.85 14.57 -9.13
N LYS A 164 14.03 14.97 -8.61
CA LYS A 164 15.31 14.45 -9.07
C LYS A 164 15.35 12.93 -8.98
N ASN A 165 15.00 12.36 -7.84
CA ASN A 165 15.07 10.91 -7.63
C ASN A 165 14.07 10.17 -8.53
N CYS A 166 12.84 10.64 -8.69
CA CYS A 166 11.87 10.04 -9.61
C CYS A 166 12.47 9.94 -11.02
N ILE A 167 13.00 11.06 -11.55
CA ILE A 167 13.56 11.07 -12.91
C ILE A 167 14.79 10.17 -13.03
N GLU A 168 15.72 10.20 -12.06
CA GLU A 168 16.94 9.39 -12.11
C GLU A 168 16.63 7.88 -11.98
N LEU A 169 15.74 7.49 -11.07
CA LEU A 169 15.36 6.09 -10.85
C LEU A 169 14.64 5.49 -12.07
N TYR A 170 13.61 6.16 -12.58
CA TYR A 170 12.93 5.72 -13.80
C TYR A 170 13.84 5.69 -15.03
N SER A 171 14.77 6.66 -15.14
CA SER A 171 15.71 6.71 -16.27
C SER A 171 16.69 5.54 -16.25
N GLU A 172 17.18 5.18 -15.07
CA GLU A 172 18.07 4.02 -14.89
C GLU A 172 17.33 2.70 -15.14
N GLN A 173 16.10 2.59 -14.62
CA GLN A 173 15.39 1.32 -14.59
C GLN A 173 14.52 1.06 -15.83
N TRP A 174 14.04 2.05 -16.58
CA TRP A 174 13.05 1.80 -17.64
C TRP A 174 13.46 2.35 -19.00
N PHE A 175 13.64 3.66 -19.10
CA PHE A 175 14.01 4.35 -20.34
C PHE A 175 14.48 5.76 -19.97
N GLU A 176 15.53 6.28 -20.60
CA GLU A 176 16.07 7.58 -20.22
C GLU A 176 15.08 8.73 -20.46
N TYR A 177 14.88 9.58 -19.45
CA TYR A 177 14.07 10.78 -19.53
C TYR A 177 14.51 11.73 -20.65
N THR A 178 13.55 12.26 -21.41
CA THR A 178 13.85 12.96 -22.67
C THR A 178 13.69 14.48 -22.62
N TYR A 179 13.09 15.03 -21.57
CA TYR A 179 12.87 16.47 -21.45
C TYR A 179 14.02 17.16 -20.70
N PRO A 180 14.31 18.44 -20.99
CA PRO A 180 15.46 19.14 -20.38
C PRO A 180 15.21 19.56 -18.93
N VAL A 181 13.95 19.67 -18.51
CA VAL A 181 13.53 20.16 -17.20
C VAL A 181 12.34 19.33 -16.70
N ALA A 182 12.35 19.00 -15.41
CA ALA A 182 11.26 18.38 -14.67
C ALA A 182 10.80 19.35 -13.57
N THR A 183 9.56 19.83 -13.64
CA THR A 183 9.03 20.90 -12.78
C THR A 183 7.85 20.42 -11.94
N ASN A 184 7.94 20.53 -10.61
CA ASN A 184 6.80 20.25 -9.72
C ASN A 184 6.19 21.57 -9.22
N VAL A 185 4.90 21.75 -9.39
CA VAL A 185 4.17 22.96 -8.98
C VAL A 185 3.22 22.62 -7.84
N ALA A 186 3.34 23.32 -6.73
CA ALA A 186 2.36 23.22 -5.65
C ALA A 186 1.17 24.13 -5.94
N GLY A 187 -0.03 23.57 -5.97
CA GLY A 187 -1.24 24.37 -6.13
C GLY A 187 -2.50 23.65 -5.72
N ILE A 188 -3.59 23.96 -6.43
CA ILE A 188 -4.93 23.47 -6.09
C ILE A 188 -5.22 22.11 -6.73
N VAL A 189 -4.56 21.81 -7.85
CA VAL A 189 -4.66 20.53 -8.51
C VAL A 189 -3.99 19.46 -7.66
N GLY A 190 -4.70 18.36 -7.40
CA GLY A 190 -4.26 17.30 -6.48
C GLY A 190 -3.09 16.48 -7.03
N GLY A 191 -3.13 16.20 -8.33
CA GLY A 191 -2.19 15.45 -9.16
C GLY A 191 -2.65 15.61 -10.60
N MET A 192 -1.74 15.91 -11.52
CA MET A 192 -1.98 16.08 -12.95
C MET A 192 -0.63 16.22 -13.66
N GLU A 193 -0.42 15.40 -14.67
CA GLU A 193 0.81 15.27 -15.42
C GLU A 193 0.81 16.07 -16.73
N TYR A 194 1.96 16.64 -17.06
CA TYR A 194 2.25 17.15 -18.40
C TYR A 194 3.73 16.86 -18.73
N PRO A 195 4.11 16.89 -20.02
CA PRO A 195 5.51 16.75 -20.42
C PRO A 195 6.42 17.74 -19.67
N GLY A 196 7.28 17.21 -18.80
CA GLY A 196 8.25 17.99 -18.03
C GLY A 196 7.71 18.89 -16.93
N ILE A 197 6.41 18.88 -16.65
CA ILE A 197 5.81 19.66 -15.57
C ILE A 197 4.60 18.96 -14.99
N VAL A 198 4.48 18.94 -13.67
CA VAL A 198 3.37 18.30 -12.96
C VAL A 198 2.80 19.26 -11.91
N PHE A 199 1.49 19.14 -11.66
CA PHE A 199 0.78 19.92 -10.66
C PHE A 199 0.37 19.02 -9.50
N CYS A 200 0.85 19.29 -8.29
CA CYS A 200 0.55 18.49 -7.11
C CYS A 200 -0.07 19.36 -6.00
N GLY A 201 -0.89 18.72 -5.16
CA GLY A 201 -1.58 19.41 -4.09
C GLY A 201 -0.62 20.11 -3.12
N SER A 202 -0.84 21.41 -2.89
CA SER A 202 0.06 22.23 -2.06
C SER A 202 0.11 21.79 -0.59
N GLY A 203 -0.87 21.00 -0.14
CA GLY A 203 -0.95 20.43 1.21
C GLY A 203 -0.23 19.09 1.38
N SER A 204 0.33 18.51 0.32
CA SER A 204 0.99 17.20 0.37
C SER A 204 2.27 17.23 1.23
N GLN A 205 2.46 16.19 2.04
CA GLN A 205 3.55 16.08 3.02
C GLN A 205 4.11 14.65 3.09
N LYS A 206 5.39 14.52 3.48
CA LYS A 206 6.08 13.25 3.75
C LYS A 206 5.89 12.23 2.61
N GLY A 207 5.53 10.98 2.95
CA GLY A 207 5.24 9.93 1.98
C GLY A 207 4.06 10.23 1.05
N GLY A 208 3.11 11.09 1.47
CA GLY A 208 2.05 11.56 0.57
C GLY A 208 2.57 12.49 -0.52
N LEU A 209 3.53 13.37 -0.20
CA LEU A 209 4.21 14.19 -1.20
C LEU A 209 5.10 13.36 -2.13
N TRP A 210 5.84 12.39 -1.58
CA TRP A 210 6.59 11.43 -2.40
C TRP A 210 5.64 10.67 -3.34
N GLY A 211 4.56 10.08 -2.82
CA GLY A 211 3.62 9.28 -3.58
C GLY A 211 3.04 10.04 -4.77
N VAL A 212 2.49 11.24 -4.55
CA VAL A 212 1.94 12.05 -5.65
C VAL A 212 3.03 12.51 -6.62
N THR A 213 4.17 13.00 -6.13
CA THR A 213 5.29 13.41 -7.00
C THR A 213 5.76 12.24 -7.88
N ASN A 214 5.89 11.06 -7.28
CA ASN A 214 6.35 9.85 -7.94
C ASN A 214 5.35 9.37 -9.01
N HIS A 215 4.05 9.43 -8.71
CA HIS A 215 2.95 9.14 -9.65
C HIS A 215 2.99 10.11 -10.82
N GLU A 216 2.88 11.41 -10.57
CA GLU A 216 2.78 12.39 -11.66
C GLU A 216 4.04 12.41 -12.56
N PHE A 217 5.24 12.27 -11.98
CA PHE A 217 6.44 12.19 -12.81
C PHE A 217 6.60 10.88 -13.55
N GLY A 218 6.10 9.77 -13.00
CA GLY A 218 6.09 8.48 -13.69
C GLY A 218 5.28 8.51 -14.98
N HIS A 219 4.27 9.39 -15.07
CA HIS A 219 3.55 9.61 -16.32
C HIS A 219 4.41 10.17 -17.46
N ASN A 220 5.62 10.69 -17.18
CA ASN A 220 6.55 11.03 -18.25
C ASN A 220 6.97 9.81 -19.08
N TRP A 221 6.83 8.58 -18.56
CA TRP A 221 6.96 7.35 -19.33
C TRP A 221 5.65 6.95 -19.99
N PHE A 222 4.54 6.98 -19.24
CA PHE A 222 3.21 6.60 -19.71
C PHE A 222 2.18 7.68 -19.34
N PRO A 223 1.67 8.51 -20.28
CA PRO A 223 1.77 8.37 -21.73
C PRO A 223 2.85 9.24 -22.40
N MET A 224 3.65 10.04 -21.68
CA MET A 224 4.42 11.10 -22.36
C MET A 224 5.56 10.57 -23.26
N ILE A 225 6.12 9.40 -22.98
CA ILE A 225 7.07 8.73 -23.88
C ILE A 225 6.37 7.62 -24.64
N VAL A 226 5.51 6.81 -24.02
CA VAL A 226 4.75 5.75 -24.67
C VAL A 226 3.29 6.18 -24.74
N GLY A 227 2.86 6.70 -25.89
CA GLY A 227 1.58 7.41 -26.04
C GLY A 227 0.38 6.49 -26.13
N SER A 228 0.00 5.84 -25.04
CA SER A 228 -1.22 5.02 -24.98
C SER A 228 -2.50 5.83 -25.19
N ASN A 229 -3.55 5.13 -25.64
CA ASN A 229 -4.88 5.71 -25.83
C ASN A 229 -5.70 5.58 -24.54
N GLU A 230 -5.44 6.47 -23.58
CA GLU A 230 -6.09 6.49 -22.27
C GLU A 230 -7.62 6.59 -22.35
N ARG A 231 -8.15 7.28 -23.38
CA ARG A 231 -9.59 7.39 -23.67
C ARG A 231 -10.26 6.01 -23.79
N LYS A 232 -9.49 4.98 -24.16
CA LYS A 232 -9.97 3.59 -24.28
C LYS A 232 -9.36 2.66 -23.25
N TYR A 233 -8.10 2.88 -22.89
CA TYR A 233 -7.30 1.95 -22.12
C TYR A 233 -6.56 2.68 -21.00
N ALA A 234 -7.28 3.39 -20.13
CA ALA A 234 -6.70 4.16 -19.02
C ALA A 234 -5.73 3.36 -18.14
N TRP A 235 -5.92 2.04 -18.07
CA TRP A 235 -5.01 1.15 -17.37
C TRP A 235 -3.58 1.11 -17.93
N MET A 236 -3.37 1.40 -19.22
CA MET A 236 -2.04 1.48 -19.80
C MET A 236 -1.30 2.71 -19.31
N ASP A 237 -2.00 3.77 -18.94
CA ASP A 237 -1.39 4.97 -18.40
C ASP A 237 -1.21 4.73 -16.89
N GLU A 238 -2.33 4.56 -16.19
CA GLU A 238 -2.39 4.54 -14.74
C GLU A 238 -1.85 3.27 -14.11
N GLY A 239 -2.09 2.12 -14.75
CA GLY A 239 -1.66 0.82 -14.26
C GLY A 239 -0.18 0.57 -14.47
N PHE A 240 0.36 0.96 -15.63
CA PHE A 240 1.81 0.95 -15.85
C PHE A 240 2.51 1.93 -14.92
N ASN A 241 1.96 3.13 -14.77
CA ASN A 241 2.51 4.15 -13.88
C ASN A 241 2.53 3.66 -12.42
N THR A 242 1.40 3.21 -11.90
CA THR A 242 1.29 2.65 -10.54
C THR A 242 2.31 1.53 -10.31
N PHE A 243 2.50 0.63 -11.28
CA PHE A 243 3.49 -0.44 -11.18
C PHE A 243 4.94 0.10 -11.07
N ILE A 244 5.35 1.06 -11.90
CA ILE A 244 6.70 1.62 -11.82
C ILE A 244 6.88 2.46 -10.54
N ASN A 245 5.84 3.14 -10.06
CA ASN A 245 5.89 3.89 -8.81
C ASN A 245 6.23 2.98 -7.62
N ASP A 246 5.65 1.78 -7.58
CA ASP A 246 5.92 0.78 -6.54
C ASP A 246 7.37 0.27 -6.57
N VAL A 247 7.96 0.16 -7.77
CA VAL A 247 9.37 -0.26 -7.94
C VAL A 247 10.30 0.83 -7.40
N ASP A 248 10.05 2.08 -7.74
CA ASP A 248 10.88 3.21 -7.32
C ASP A 248 10.75 3.51 -5.83
N THR A 249 9.54 3.43 -5.28
CA THR A 249 9.28 3.65 -3.85
C THR A 249 10.04 2.65 -2.97
N LYS A 250 10.25 1.41 -3.44
CA LYS A 250 11.04 0.39 -2.72
C LYS A 250 12.50 0.77 -2.55
N VAL A 251 13.07 1.55 -3.47
CA VAL A 251 14.50 1.86 -3.50
C VAL A 251 14.81 3.30 -3.10
N PHE A 252 13.86 4.22 -3.29
CA PHE A 252 13.99 5.63 -2.91
C PHE A 252 14.45 5.77 -1.45
N ASN A 253 15.59 6.44 -1.26
CA ASN A 253 16.21 6.65 0.06
C ASN A 253 16.25 5.39 0.95
N LYS A 254 16.57 4.23 0.34
CA LYS A 254 16.61 2.92 1.01
C LYS A 254 15.24 2.47 1.54
N GLY A 255 14.17 2.80 0.80
CA GLY A 255 12.80 2.44 1.12
C GLY A 255 12.13 3.37 2.14
N GLU A 256 12.45 4.67 2.12
CA GLU A 256 11.97 5.66 3.10
C GLU A 256 10.43 5.65 3.26
N TYR A 257 9.71 5.39 2.16
CA TYR A 257 8.24 5.36 2.11
C TYR A 257 7.69 4.03 1.60
N ASN A 258 8.49 2.97 1.64
CA ASN A 258 8.09 1.68 1.10
C ASN A 258 7.11 0.96 2.03
N GLU A 259 5.87 0.84 1.55
CA GLU A 259 4.85 -0.01 2.15
C GLU A 259 4.67 -1.28 1.30
N PRO A 260 4.65 -2.49 1.90
CA PRO A 260 4.38 -3.72 1.15
C PRO A 260 3.01 -3.66 0.46
N VAL A 261 2.98 -4.07 -0.81
CA VAL A 261 1.73 -4.18 -1.59
C VAL A 261 0.77 -5.14 -0.88
N ASN A 262 -0.40 -4.65 -0.49
CA ASN A 262 -1.42 -5.44 0.20
C ASN A 262 -2.45 -6.02 -0.78
N ALA A 263 -2.03 -7.03 -1.55
CA ALA A 263 -2.89 -7.70 -2.54
C ALA A 263 -4.22 -8.20 -1.91
N ARG A 264 -4.15 -8.69 -0.67
CA ARG A 264 -5.31 -9.22 0.07
C ARG A 264 -6.28 -8.16 0.54
N GLY A 265 -5.76 -7.09 1.13
CA GLY A 265 -6.59 -5.98 1.62
C GLY A 265 -7.46 -5.37 0.52
N GLN A 266 -7.02 -5.50 -0.74
CA GLN A 266 -7.74 -4.99 -1.91
C GLN A 266 -8.62 -6.04 -2.60
N THR A 267 -8.46 -7.34 -2.32
CA THR A 267 -9.15 -8.44 -3.05
C THR A 267 -10.67 -8.27 -3.07
N ARG A 268 -11.29 -7.98 -1.93
CA ARG A 268 -12.75 -7.79 -1.82
C ARG A 268 -13.26 -6.61 -2.64
N GLY A 269 -12.49 -5.52 -2.70
CA GLY A 269 -12.83 -4.33 -3.50
C GLY A 269 -12.59 -4.55 -4.98
N MET A 270 -11.48 -5.21 -5.32
CA MET A 270 -11.03 -5.47 -6.68
C MET A 270 -11.93 -6.47 -7.42
N PHE A 271 -12.46 -7.48 -6.74
CA PHE A 271 -13.37 -8.49 -7.32
C PHE A 271 -14.79 -8.42 -6.76
N ASN A 272 -15.26 -7.20 -6.49
CA ASN A 272 -16.61 -7.00 -6.01
C ASN A 272 -17.65 -7.32 -7.11
N PRO A 273 -18.93 -7.58 -6.78
CA PRO A 273 -19.95 -7.97 -7.77
C PRO A 273 -20.28 -6.94 -8.85
N THR A 274 -19.81 -5.70 -8.72
CA THR A 274 -19.99 -4.61 -9.69
C THR A 274 -18.68 -4.23 -10.39
N ALA A 275 -17.66 -5.10 -10.32
CA ALA A 275 -16.40 -4.94 -11.03
C ALA A 275 -16.61 -4.97 -12.55
N ASP A 276 -15.79 -4.19 -13.26
CA ASP A 276 -15.72 -4.16 -14.73
C ASP A 276 -14.39 -4.77 -15.21
N PRO A 277 -14.34 -5.44 -16.38
CA PRO A 277 -13.07 -5.80 -17.00
C PRO A 277 -12.17 -4.58 -17.26
N ILE A 278 -10.86 -4.74 -17.09
CA ILE A 278 -9.84 -3.68 -17.27
C ILE A 278 -9.87 -3.10 -18.69
N MET A 279 -10.22 -3.91 -19.68
CA MET A 279 -10.29 -3.52 -21.09
C MET A 279 -11.47 -2.61 -21.46
N ASN A 280 -12.39 -2.33 -20.53
CA ASN A 280 -13.48 -1.38 -20.78
C ASN A 280 -12.98 0.06 -20.84
N THR A 281 -13.70 0.91 -21.56
CA THR A 281 -13.38 2.33 -21.63
C THR A 281 -13.69 3.01 -20.29
N PRO A 282 -12.85 3.92 -19.80
CA PRO A 282 -13.04 4.62 -18.53
C PRO A 282 -14.39 5.35 -18.41
N ASP A 283 -14.96 5.82 -19.52
CA ASP A 283 -16.27 6.49 -19.54
C ASP A 283 -17.47 5.56 -19.23
N VAL A 284 -17.28 4.23 -19.25
CA VAL A 284 -18.33 3.24 -18.90
C VAL A 284 -18.01 2.44 -17.64
N ILE A 285 -16.76 2.44 -17.19
CA ILE A 285 -16.37 1.84 -15.92
C ILE A 285 -17.08 2.58 -14.79
N GLN A 286 -17.59 1.84 -13.81
CA GLN A 286 -18.27 2.47 -12.68
C GLN A 286 -17.33 3.42 -11.93
N ASN A 287 -17.80 4.64 -11.62
CA ASN A 287 -16.98 5.68 -10.98
C ASN A 287 -16.29 5.22 -9.69
N ASN A 288 -16.95 4.38 -8.89
CA ASN A 288 -16.39 3.82 -7.64
C ASN A 288 -15.42 2.64 -7.88
N TYR A 289 -15.35 2.11 -9.11
CA TYR A 289 -14.47 1.02 -9.50
C TYR A 289 -13.30 1.45 -10.38
N LEU A 290 -13.34 2.65 -10.98
CA LEU A 290 -12.30 3.18 -11.86
C LEU A 290 -10.89 3.11 -11.22
N GLY A 291 -10.77 3.44 -9.94
CA GLY A 291 -9.50 3.31 -9.20
C GLY A 291 -8.92 1.89 -9.24
N TYR A 292 -9.76 0.85 -9.14
CA TYR A 292 -9.29 -0.52 -9.27
C TYR A 292 -8.96 -0.91 -10.71
N ALA A 293 -9.85 -0.57 -11.65
CA ALA A 293 -9.71 -0.98 -13.05
C ALA A 293 -8.54 -0.30 -13.77
N ALA A 294 -8.30 0.99 -13.50
CA ALA A 294 -7.23 1.76 -14.12
C ALA A 294 -5.89 1.65 -13.35
N TYR A 295 -5.90 1.57 -12.02
CA TYR A 295 -4.67 1.66 -11.22
C TYR A 295 -4.31 0.32 -10.56
N ASN A 296 -5.10 -0.11 -9.56
CA ASN A 296 -4.67 -1.15 -8.63
C ASN A 296 -4.61 -2.55 -9.25
N LYS A 297 -5.66 -2.97 -9.96
CA LYS A 297 -5.74 -4.33 -10.55
C LYS A 297 -4.70 -4.53 -11.66
N PRO A 298 -4.50 -3.59 -12.60
CA PRO A 298 -3.42 -3.70 -13.58
C PRO A 298 -2.03 -3.77 -12.92
N ALA A 299 -1.74 -2.88 -11.97
CA ALA A 299 -0.44 -2.85 -11.28
C ALA A 299 -0.16 -4.15 -10.52
N LEU A 300 -1.15 -4.68 -9.79
CA LEU A 300 -1.04 -5.98 -9.13
C LEU A 300 -0.79 -7.11 -10.14
N GLY A 301 -1.47 -7.08 -11.29
CA GLY A 301 -1.23 -8.03 -12.37
C GLY A 301 0.22 -8.01 -12.86
N LEU A 302 0.79 -6.82 -13.04
CA LEU A 302 2.19 -6.65 -13.44
C LEU A 302 3.17 -7.12 -12.35
N HIS A 303 2.87 -6.88 -11.07
CA HIS A 303 3.64 -7.45 -9.97
C HIS A 303 3.58 -8.98 -9.95
N ILE A 304 2.41 -9.60 -10.16
CA ILE A 304 2.28 -11.06 -10.24
C ILE A 304 3.06 -11.58 -11.46
N LEU A 305 2.93 -10.94 -12.62
CA LEU A 305 3.66 -11.32 -13.82
C LEU A 305 5.19 -11.25 -13.58
N ARG A 306 5.66 -10.19 -12.93
CA ARG A 306 7.08 -9.98 -12.61
C ARG A 306 7.62 -10.91 -11.53
N ASN A 307 6.88 -11.13 -10.45
CA ASN A 307 7.41 -11.77 -9.25
C ASN A 307 7.07 -13.27 -9.16
N ASN A 308 5.98 -13.71 -9.81
CA ASN A 308 5.44 -15.05 -9.66
C ASN A 308 5.43 -15.87 -10.95
N ILE A 309 5.32 -15.23 -12.13
CA ILE A 309 5.21 -15.93 -13.42
C ILE A 309 6.53 -15.89 -14.21
N LEU A 310 6.96 -14.71 -14.68
CA LEU A 310 8.16 -14.56 -15.50
C LEU A 310 9.45 -14.49 -14.68
N GLY A 311 9.37 -13.93 -13.46
CA GLY A 311 10.55 -13.52 -12.72
C GLY A 311 11.09 -12.16 -13.20
N VAL A 312 11.82 -11.49 -12.31
CA VAL A 312 12.28 -10.11 -12.47
C VAL A 312 13.07 -9.90 -13.77
N ASP A 313 14.03 -10.78 -14.07
CA ASP A 313 14.93 -10.58 -15.21
C ASP A 313 14.19 -10.64 -16.56
N ARG A 314 13.32 -11.64 -16.73
CA ARG A 314 12.53 -11.83 -17.96
C ARG A 314 11.49 -10.72 -18.12
N PHE A 315 10.79 -10.37 -17.04
CA PHE A 315 9.81 -9.30 -17.06
C PHE A 315 10.46 -7.95 -17.36
N ASP A 316 11.51 -7.55 -16.63
CA ASP A 316 12.14 -6.24 -16.78
C ASP A 316 12.72 -6.10 -18.18
N TYR A 317 13.34 -7.15 -18.73
CA TYR A 317 13.83 -7.15 -20.09
C TYR A 317 12.71 -6.97 -21.14
N ALA A 318 11.59 -7.67 -20.96
CA ALA A 318 10.42 -7.54 -21.85
C ALA A 318 9.76 -6.17 -21.75
N PHE A 319 9.58 -5.64 -20.54
CA PHE A 319 8.95 -4.34 -20.31
C PHE A 319 9.82 -3.18 -20.83
N LYS A 320 11.14 -3.21 -20.56
CA LYS A 320 12.11 -2.27 -21.18
C LYS A 320 12.05 -2.32 -22.71
N THR A 321 11.91 -3.51 -23.27
CA THR A 321 11.81 -3.69 -24.73
C THR A 321 10.52 -3.11 -25.28
N TYR A 322 9.39 -3.28 -24.57
CA TYR A 322 8.11 -2.64 -24.91
C TYR A 322 8.26 -1.12 -24.93
N ILE A 323 8.77 -0.53 -23.85
CA ILE A 323 8.96 0.94 -23.75
C ILE A 323 9.85 1.42 -24.89
N LYS A 324 10.97 0.76 -25.16
CA LYS A 324 11.88 1.12 -26.25
C LYS A 324 11.25 1.03 -27.64
N ARG A 325 10.40 0.02 -27.90
CA ARG A 325 9.73 -0.14 -29.21
C ARG A 325 8.71 0.96 -29.49
N TRP A 326 8.04 1.39 -28.43
CA TRP A 326 6.86 2.26 -28.48
C TRP A 326 7.09 3.67 -27.97
N ALA A 327 8.33 4.01 -27.58
CA ALA A 327 8.74 5.38 -27.35
C ALA A 327 8.39 6.26 -28.57
N PHE A 328 7.63 7.31 -28.31
CA PHE A 328 7.08 8.30 -29.22
C PHE A 328 6.19 7.70 -30.32
N LYS A 329 5.39 6.72 -29.93
CA LYS A 329 4.37 6.05 -30.76
C LYS A 329 3.13 5.73 -29.94
N HIS A 330 2.11 5.20 -30.60
CA HIS A 330 0.83 4.87 -29.99
C HIS A 330 0.53 3.36 -29.98
N PRO A 331 0.97 2.61 -28.95
CA PRO A 331 0.67 1.19 -28.85
C PRO A 331 -0.79 0.91 -28.49
N THR A 332 -1.31 -0.21 -29.00
CA THR A 332 -2.52 -0.84 -28.48
C THR A 332 -2.18 -1.79 -27.31
N PRO A 333 -3.17 -2.23 -26.51
CA PRO A 333 -2.98 -3.31 -25.54
C PRO A 333 -2.30 -4.56 -26.11
N TRP A 334 -2.61 -4.90 -27.37
CA TRP A 334 -2.07 -6.09 -28.03
C TRP A 334 -0.56 -5.96 -28.25
N ASP A 335 -0.06 -4.77 -28.52
CA ASP A 335 1.38 -4.54 -28.72
C ASP A 335 2.17 -4.76 -27.42
N PHE A 336 1.59 -4.39 -26.29
CA PHE A 336 2.10 -4.72 -24.97
C PHE A 336 2.08 -6.24 -24.74
N PHE A 337 0.91 -6.88 -24.85
CA PHE A 337 0.76 -8.32 -24.62
C PHE A 337 1.73 -9.14 -25.47
N ARG A 338 1.81 -8.86 -26.77
CA ARG A 338 2.72 -9.55 -27.70
C ARG A 338 4.18 -9.29 -27.40
N THR A 339 4.55 -8.10 -26.94
CA THR A 339 5.93 -7.83 -26.55
C THR A 339 6.31 -8.60 -25.30
N MET A 340 5.43 -8.64 -24.30
CA MET A 340 5.66 -9.40 -23.07
C MET A 340 5.78 -10.91 -23.33
N GLU A 341 4.90 -11.48 -24.17
CA GLU A 341 4.98 -12.90 -24.58
C GLU A 341 6.28 -13.22 -25.33
N ASN A 342 6.55 -12.49 -26.41
CA ASN A 342 7.65 -12.79 -27.33
C ASN A 342 9.01 -12.60 -26.65
N VAL A 343 9.19 -11.47 -25.96
CA VAL A 343 10.46 -11.14 -25.33
C VAL A 343 10.63 -11.88 -24.00
N GLY A 344 9.55 -12.08 -23.26
CA GLY A 344 9.55 -12.91 -22.05
C GLY A 344 9.79 -14.38 -22.36
N GLY A 345 9.41 -14.86 -23.56
CA GLY A 345 9.57 -16.26 -23.97
C GLY A 345 8.57 -17.20 -23.28
N GLU A 346 7.37 -16.71 -22.95
CA GLU A 346 6.29 -17.45 -22.28
C GLU A 346 4.98 -17.20 -23.01
N ASP A 347 4.12 -18.22 -23.10
CA ASP A 347 2.72 -18.00 -23.49
C ASP A 347 1.96 -17.40 -22.29
N LEU A 348 1.55 -16.14 -22.42
CA LEU A 348 0.82 -15.38 -21.40
C LEU A 348 -0.62 -15.11 -21.82
N SER A 349 -1.11 -15.75 -22.89
CA SER A 349 -2.45 -15.52 -23.41
C SER A 349 -3.53 -15.85 -22.38
N TRP A 350 -3.30 -16.88 -21.56
CA TRP A 350 -4.15 -17.26 -20.42
C TRP A 350 -4.25 -16.12 -19.40
N PHE A 351 -3.10 -15.55 -19.01
CA PHE A 351 -3.00 -14.47 -18.02
C PHE A 351 -3.65 -13.18 -18.52
N PHE A 352 -3.36 -12.77 -19.76
CA PHE A 352 -3.94 -11.55 -20.31
C PHE A 352 -5.46 -11.66 -20.48
N ARG A 353 -5.95 -12.82 -20.91
CA ARG A 353 -7.38 -13.08 -21.04
C ARG A 353 -8.08 -12.98 -19.68
N GLU A 354 -7.64 -13.73 -18.69
CA GLU A 354 -8.32 -13.75 -17.38
C GLU A 354 -8.18 -12.40 -16.66
N TRP A 355 -7.01 -11.77 -16.70
CA TRP A 355 -6.75 -10.59 -15.88
C TRP A 355 -7.34 -9.30 -16.47
N PHE A 356 -7.24 -9.12 -17.79
CA PHE A 356 -7.61 -7.87 -18.45
C PHE A 356 -8.97 -7.91 -19.14
N MET A 357 -9.36 -9.05 -19.70
CA MET A 357 -10.60 -9.18 -20.49
C MET A 357 -11.79 -9.66 -19.67
N THR A 358 -11.58 -10.05 -18.41
CA THR A 358 -12.64 -10.58 -17.54
C THR A 358 -12.56 -10.02 -16.11
N ASP A 359 -13.58 -10.32 -15.33
CA ASP A 359 -13.73 -10.06 -13.89
C ASP A 359 -13.56 -11.35 -13.04
N TRP A 360 -12.97 -12.40 -13.64
CA TRP A 360 -12.77 -13.69 -13.00
C TRP A 360 -12.01 -13.59 -11.67
N LYS A 361 -12.31 -14.52 -10.77
CA LYS A 361 -11.76 -14.60 -9.42
C LYS A 361 -10.84 -15.79 -9.29
N LEU A 362 -9.89 -15.69 -8.36
CA LEU A 362 -9.03 -16.78 -7.94
C LEU A 362 -9.54 -17.36 -6.61
N ASP A 363 -9.77 -18.67 -6.56
CA ASP A 363 -9.99 -19.44 -5.33
C ASP A 363 -9.22 -20.76 -5.45
N GLN A 364 -8.07 -20.88 -4.76
CA GLN A 364 -7.23 -22.08 -4.77
C GLN A 364 -7.23 -22.76 -3.42
N SER A 365 -7.78 -23.98 -3.38
CA SER A 365 -8.00 -24.72 -2.14
C SER A 365 -7.19 -26.02 -2.06
N ILE A 366 -6.96 -26.48 -0.83
CA ILE A 366 -6.47 -27.83 -0.57
C ILE A 366 -7.67 -28.74 -0.32
N LYS A 367 -7.96 -29.62 -1.29
CA LYS A 367 -9.07 -30.58 -1.16
C LYS A 367 -8.77 -31.68 -0.16
N GLU A 368 -7.63 -32.35 -0.32
CA GLU A 368 -7.27 -33.50 0.53
C GLU A 368 -5.78 -33.82 0.53
N VAL A 369 -5.36 -34.45 1.63
CA VAL A 369 -4.05 -35.10 1.79
C VAL A 369 -4.27 -36.54 2.21
N LYS A 370 -3.74 -37.49 1.43
CA LYS A 370 -3.83 -38.94 1.70
C LYS A 370 -2.47 -39.60 1.57
N TYR A 371 -2.13 -40.53 2.46
CA TYR A 371 -0.88 -41.29 2.32
C TYR A 371 -1.03 -42.47 1.36
N VAL A 372 0.02 -42.75 0.59
CA VAL A 372 0.05 -43.90 -0.32
C VAL A 372 -0.08 -45.18 0.50
N SER A 373 -1.17 -45.93 0.28
CA SER A 373 -1.50 -47.13 1.06
C SER A 373 -1.59 -46.89 2.58
N GLY A 374 -1.87 -45.67 3.03
CA GLY A 374 -1.91 -45.31 4.44
C GLY A 374 -0.54 -45.21 5.14
N ASP A 375 0.56 -45.32 4.40
CA ASP A 375 1.92 -45.32 4.92
C ASP A 375 2.62 -43.97 4.67
N VAL A 376 2.96 -43.28 5.76
CA VAL A 376 3.59 -41.95 5.72
C VAL A 376 4.95 -41.96 5.01
N THR A 377 5.66 -43.09 5.06
CA THR A 377 7.00 -43.23 4.46
C THR A 377 6.94 -43.49 2.95
N LYS A 378 5.76 -43.88 2.43
CA LYS A 378 5.54 -44.08 0.98
C LYS A 378 5.14 -42.81 0.25
N GLY A 379 4.95 -41.70 0.97
CA GLY A 379 4.61 -40.38 0.44
C GLY A 379 3.15 -39.98 0.66
N ALA A 380 2.91 -38.67 0.63
CA ALA A 380 1.59 -38.05 0.68
C ALA A 380 1.12 -37.68 -0.73
N LEU A 381 -0.13 -38.00 -1.06
CA LEU A 381 -0.85 -37.51 -2.22
C LEU A 381 -1.61 -36.26 -1.78
N ILE A 382 -1.17 -35.11 -2.28
CA ILE A 382 -1.79 -33.81 -1.99
C ILE A 382 -2.62 -33.44 -3.21
N THR A 383 -3.89 -33.16 -2.97
CA THR A 383 -4.86 -32.75 -3.97
C THR A 383 -5.28 -31.32 -3.74
N ILE A 384 -5.14 -30.49 -4.77
CA ILE A 384 -5.54 -29.09 -4.79
C ILE A 384 -6.61 -28.85 -5.85
N GLU A 385 -7.39 -27.79 -5.69
CA GLU A 385 -8.46 -27.40 -6.60
C GLU A 385 -8.46 -25.89 -6.87
N ASN A 386 -8.86 -25.52 -8.08
CA ASN A 386 -9.16 -24.15 -8.51
C ASN A 386 -10.69 -24.04 -8.58
N LEU A 387 -11.31 -23.32 -7.66
CA LEU A 387 -12.77 -23.31 -7.47
C LEU A 387 -13.49 -22.23 -8.28
N GLU A 388 -12.78 -21.18 -8.66
CA GLU A 388 -13.24 -20.09 -9.52
C GLU A 388 -12.53 -20.14 -10.90
N GLU A 389 -12.84 -19.22 -11.82
CA GLU A 389 -12.36 -19.31 -13.22
C GLU A 389 -10.92 -18.86 -13.45
N MET A 390 -10.36 -17.96 -12.63
CA MET A 390 -8.98 -17.50 -12.78
C MET A 390 -8.01 -18.59 -12.31
N ALA A 391 -6.96 -18.87 -13.08
CA ALA A 391 -6.02 -19.94 -12.79
C ALA A 391 -4.59 -19.41 -12.76
N LEU A 392 -3.97 -19.40 -11.57
CA LEU A 392 -2.58 -18.99 -11.38
C LEU A 392 -1.65 -20.18 -11.02
N PRO A 393 -0.33 -20.07 -11.23
CA PRO A 393 0.66 -21.00 -10.69
C PRO A 393 0.55 -21.12 -9.16
N VAL A 394 0.79 -22.29 -8.60
CA VAL A 394 0.58 -22.57 -7.18
C VAL A 394 1.90 -22.70 -6.43
N THR A 395 2.12 -21.89 -5.41
CA THR A 395 3.22 -22.10 -4.44
C THR A 395 2.66 -22.74 -3.18
N ILE A 396 3.24 -23.85 -2.73
CA ILE A 396 2.76 -24.65 -1.61
C ILE A 396 3.87 -24.80 -0.58
N SER A 397 3.62 -24.44 0.67
CA SER A 397 4.45 -24.78 1.83
C SER A 397 3.93 -26.05 2.49
N ILE A 398 4.83 -26.96 2.87
CA ILE A 398 4.52 -28.21 3.55
C ILE A 398 5.37 -28.29 4.82
N LYS A 399 4.75 -28.60 5.96
CA LYS A 399 5.42 -28.87 7.23
C LYS A 399 5.10 -30.29 7.70
N GLU A 400 6.14 -31.03 8.09
CA GLU A 400 6.07 -32.36 8.68
C GLU A 400 6.19 -32.32 10.21
N GLU A 401 5.70 -33.34 10.91
CA GLU A 401 5.73 -33.45 12.38
C GLU A 401 7.15 -33.53 12.94
N ASN A 402 8.11 -34.02 12.15
CA ASN A 402 9.52 -34.03 12.50
C ASN A 402 10.21 -32.65 12.34
N GLY A 403 9.47 -31.60 11.96
CA GLY A 403 9.96 -30.25 11.76
C GLY A 403 10.49 -29.96 10.35
N LYS A 404 10.56 -30.95 9.45
CA LYS A 404 10.95 -30.73 8.05
C LYS A 404 9.94 -29.82 7.35
N THR A 405 10.45 -28.86 6.58
CA THR A 405 9.65 -27.96 5.75
C THR A 405 10.13 -28.02 4.31
N ASP A 406 9.21 -27.97 3.36
CA ASP A 406 9.49 -27.95 1.93
C ASP A 406 8.56 -26.94 1.23
N THR A 407 9.05 -26.32 0.17
CA THR A 407 8.27 -25.44 -0.72
C THR A 407 8.20 -26.04 -2.12
N ILE A 408 7.00 -26.19 -2.66
CA ILE A 408 6.73 -26.70 -4.01
C ILE A 408 6.14 -25.58 -4.85
N LYS A 409 6.62 -25.46 -6.09
CA LYS A 409 6.01 -24.59 -7.11
C LYS A 409 5.43 -25.46 -8.21
N LEU A 410 4.15 -25.29 -8.49
CA LEU A 410 3.45 -25.93 -9.59
C LEU A 410 3.10 -24.88 -10.64
N PRO A 411 3.36 -25.15 -11.92
CA PRO A 411 3.11 -24.17 -12.96
C PRO A 411 1.61 -24.15 -13.32
N VAL A 412 1.14 -23.14 -14.07
CA VAL A 412 -0.29 -22.96 -14.37
C VAL A 412 -0.87 -24.11 -15.20
N GLU A 413 -0.04 -24.84 -15.95
CA GLU A 413 -0.44 -25.90 -16.87
C GLU A 413 -1.12 -27.08 -16.17
N ILE A 414 -0.95 -27.22 -14.86
CA ILE A 414 -1.67 -28.23 -14.07
C ILE A 414 -3.20 -28.08 -14.20
N TRP A 415 -3.68 -26.89 -14.57
CA TRP A 415 -5.10 -26.57 -14.70
C TRP A 415 -5.66 -26.79 -16.12
N GLN A 416 -4.83 -27.08 -17.12
CA GLN A 416 -5.26 -27.13 -18.53
C GLN A 416 -6.32 -28.20 -18.86
N ARG A 417 -6.41 -29.26 -18.04
CA ARG A 417 -7.33 -30.40 -18.29
C ARG A 417 -8.39 -30.57 -17.22
N SER A 418 -8.21 -29.96 -16.06
CA SER A 418 -9.09 -30.12 -14.91
C SER A 418 -8.81 -29.00 -13.92
N ASN A 419 -9.84 -28.62 -13.15
CA ASN A 419 -9.70 -27.72 -12.02
C ASN A 419 -9.16 -28.41 -10.76
N LYS A 420 -8.68 -29.65 -10.87
CA LYS A 420 -8.16 -30.47 -9.77
C LYS A 420 -6.81 -31.07 -10.16
N TRP A 421 -5.84 -30.97 -9.27
CA TRP A 421 -4.51 -31.55 -9.47
C TRP A 421 -4.07 -32.35 -8.24
N THR A 422 -3.55 -33.56 -8.45
CA THR A 422 -2.99 -34.39 -7.39
C THR A 422 -1.53 -34.69 -7.68
N PHE A 423 -0.65 -34.42 -6.72
CA PHE A 423 0.78 -34.72 -6.84
C PHE A 423 1.28 -35.50 -5.62
N LYS A 424 2.36 -36.26 -5.82
CA LYS A 424 3.01 -37.03 -4.75
C LYS A 424 4.14 -36.22 -4.12
N TYR A 425 4.03 -35.97 -2.82
CA TYR A 425 5.10 -35.45 -1.97
C TYR A 425 5.81 -36.60 -1.24
N LYS A 426 7.15 -36.55 -1.19
CA LYS A 426 7.99 -37.56 -0.53
C LYS A 426 8.08 -37.28 0.99
N SER A 427 6.97 -37.51 1.69
CA SER A 427 6.91 -37.38 3.15
C SER A 427 7.80 -38.40 3.85
N THR A 428 8.38 -37.98 4.98
CA THR A 428 9.18 -38.83 5.87
C THR A 428 8.47 -39.10 7.21
N SER A 429 7.49 -38.27 7.55
CA SER A 429 6.63 -38.36 8.73
C SER A 429 5.26 -37.73 8.41
N LYS A 430 4.33 -37.67 9.37
CA LYS A 430 3.01 -37.07 9.10
C LYS A 430 3.15 -35.59 8.74
N LEU A 431 2.42 -35.16 7.72
CA LEU A 431 2.22 -33.75 7.42
C LEU A 431 1.36 -33.14 8.54
N VAL A 432 1.84 -32.04 9.11
CA VAL A 432 1.08 -31.25 10.09
C VAL A 432 0.35 -30.10 9.42
N ASN A 433 0.93 -29.53 8.36
CA ASN A 433 0.36 -28.39 7.67
C ASN A 433 0.76 -28.40 6.19
N VAL A 434 -0.20 -28.03 5.35
CA VAL A 434 0.01 -27.71 3.93
C VAL A 434 -0.68 -26.37 3.68
N THR A 435 -0.02 -25.44 3.01
CA THR A 435 -0.55 -24.10 2.76
C THR A 435 -0.24 -23.64 1.34
N ILE A 436 -1.28 -23.30 0.59
CA ILE A 436 -1.18 -22.61 -0.70
C ILE A 436 -0.93 -21.12 -0.44
N ASP A 437 -0.08 -20.52 -1.28
CA ASP A 437 0.29 -19.11 -1.21
C ASP A 437 0.72 -18.67 0.20
N PRO A 438 1.79 -19.27 0.77
CA PRO A 438 2.21 -19.01 2.15
C PRO A 438 2.69 -17.58 2.38
N LYS A 439 2.98 -16.83 1.31
CA LYS A 439 3.43 -15.44 1.34
C LYS A 439 2.33 -14.43 1.04
N LEU A 440 1.12 -14.90 0.73
CA LEU A 440 -0.03 -14.05 0.51
C LEU A 440 0.13 -13.16 -0.73
N GLU A 441 0.83 -13.67 -1.76
CA GLU A 441 1.20 -12.95 -2.98
C GLU A 441 0.04 -12.85 -3.98
N TYR A 442 -1.00 -13.70 -3.83
CA TYR A 442 -2.15 -13.70 -4.72
C TYR A 442 -3.42 -13.14 -4.07
N PRO A 443 -4.31 -12.50 -4.86
CA PRO A 443 -5.58 -12.00 -4.37
C PRO A 443 -6.64 -13.12 -4.37
N ASP A 444 -6.35 -14.22 -3.67
CA ASP A 444 -7.28 -15.33 -3.47
C ASP A 444 -8.49 -14.88 -2.65
N VAL A 445 -9.70 -15.12 -3.17
CA VAL A 445 -10.95 -14.65 -2.54
C VAL A 445 -11.32 -15.45 -1.29
N ASN A 446 -10.72 -16.63 -1.07
CA ASN A 446 -11.03 -17.51 0.05
C ASN A 446 -9.79 -18.18 0.68
N VAL A 447 -8.90 -17.36 1.23
CA VAL A 447 -7.67 -17.79 1.91
C VAL A 447 -7.84 -18.85 3.01
N GLY A 448 -9.06 -19.02 3.55
CA GLY A 448 -9.35 -19.99 4.60
C GLY A 448 -9.29 -21.44 4.12
N ASN A 449 -9.51 -21.68 2.82
CA ASN A 449 -9.44 -23.02 2.24
C ASN A 449 -8.05 -23.37 1.64
N ASN A 450 -7.13 -22.41 1.65
CA ASN A 450 -5.73 -22.57 1.23
C ASN A 450 -4.92 -23.39 2.23
N ILE A 451 -5.49 -23.70 3.41
CA ILE A 451 -4.80 -24.35 4.53
C ILE A 451 -5.42 -25.72 4.80
N TRP A 452 -4.58 -26.73 4.86
CA TRP A 452 -4.91 -28.04 5.38
C TRP A 452 -4.09 -28.33 6.64
N THR A 453 -4.74 -28.92 7.64
CA THR A 453 -4.11 -29.36 8.89
C THR A 453 -4.21 -30.88 9.03
N GLY A 454 -3.09 -31.51 9.33
CA GLY A 454 -3.03 -32.95 9.63
C GLY A 454 -3.41 -33.29 11.06
N ILE A 455 -3.74 -32.28 11.86
CA ILE A 455 -4.21 -32.44 13.23
C ILE A 455 -5.68 -32.86 13.16
N ALA A 456 -5.99 -34.08 13.61
CA ALA A 456 -7.34 -34.63 13.55
C ALA A 456 -8.33 -33.71 14.30
N ALA A 457 -9.45 -33.41 13.65
CA ALA A 457 -10.55 -32.69 14.27
C ALA A 457 -11.02 -33.46 15.52
N LYS A 458 -10.96 -32.81 16.68
CA LYS A 458 -11.30 -33.42 17.97
C LYS A 458 -12.63 -32.86 18.44
N ALA A 459 -13.62 -33.71 18.64
CA ALA A 459 -14.89 -33.28 19.21
C ALA A 459 -14.68 -32.76 20.64
N VAL A 460 -15.47 -31.76 21.04
CA VAL A 460 -15.51 -31.33 22.43
C VAL A 460 -15.95 -32.52 23.30
N PRO A 461 -15.19 -32.90 24.34
CA PRO A 461 -15.56 -34.00 25.21
C PRO A 461 -16.94 -33.77 25.86
N ALA A 462 -17.71 -34.85 26.01
CA ALA A 462 -19.02 -34.78 26.65
C ALA A 462 -18.93 -34.16 28.05
N GLY A 463 -19.79 -33.17 28.34
CA GLY A 463 -19.84 -32.47 29.62
C GLY A 463 -19.00 -31.19 29.70
N VAL A 464 -18.16 -30.90 28.69
CA VAL A 464 -17.48 -29.60 28.60
C VAL A 464 -18.47 -28.54 28.10
N THR A 465 -18.59 -27.45 28.84
CA THR A 465 -19.42 -26.28 28.52
C THR A 465 -18.56 -25.04 28.32
N ALA A 466 -19.09 -24.00 27.67
CA ALA A 466 -18.39 -22.72 27.53
C ALA A 466 -17.91 -22.16 28.89
N ASN A 467 -18.77 -22.21 29.91
CA ASN A 467 -18.42 -21.81 31.27
C ASN A 467 -17.25 -22.63 31.84
N SER A 468 -17.27 -23.96 31.67
CA SER A 468 -16.17 -24.80 32.18
C SER A 468 -14.82 -24.50 31.53
N VAL A 469 -14.82 -24.09 30.25
CA VAL A 469 -13.61 -23.67 29.53
C VAL A 469 -13.09 -22.34 30.08
N ILE A 470 -13.99 -21.36 30.30
CA ILE A 470 -13.64 -20.08 30.92
C ILE A 470 -13.12 -20.27 32.35
N ASP A 471 -13.76 -21.12 33.15
CA ASP A 471 -13.33 -21.42 34.52
C ASP A 471 -11.95 -22.09 34.54
N ALA A 472 -11.68 -22.99 33.59
CA ALA A 472 -10.37 -23.60 33.42
C ALA A 472 -9.29 -22.56 33.09
N TYR A 473 -9.60 -21.59 32.20
CA TYR A 473 -8.70 -20.47 31.91
C TYR A 473 -8.44 -19.61 33.16
N VAL A 474 -9.50 -19.19 33.85
CA VAL A 474 -9.39 -18.37 35.07
C VAL A 474 -8.54 -19.07 36.12
N LYS A 475 -8.71 -20.39 36.29
CA LYS A 475 -7.86 -21.21 37.16
C LYS A 475 -6.41 -21.26 36.66
N ALA A 476 -6.18 -21.48 35.37
CA ALA A 476 -4.86 -21.61 34.77
C ALA A 476 -4.01 -20.33 34.90
N ILE A 477 -4.64 -19.15 34.86
CA ILE A 477 -3.95 -17.87 35.02
C ILE A 477 -3.76 -17.44 36.47
N GLY A 478 -4.28 -18.17 37.46
CA GLY A 478 -4.01 -17.91 38.89
C GLY A 478 -5.25 -17.72 39.78
N GLY A 479 -6.46 -17.81 39.22
CA GLY A 479 -7.72 -17.88 39.95
C GLY A 479 -8.49 -16.57 40.06
N ALA A 480 -9.81 -16.67 40.21
CA ALA A 480 -10.74 -15.53 40.22
C ALA A 480 -10.46 -14.54 41.36
N ASP A 481 -10.06 -15.02 42.53
CA ASP A 481 -9.81 -14.16 43.71
C ASP A 481 -8.64 -13.21 43.47
N LYS A 482 -7.57 -13.69 42.83
CA LYS A 482 -6.41 -12.86 42.48
C LYS A 482 -6.76 -11.83 41.41
N ILE A 483 -7.60 -12.19 40.43
CA ILE A 483 -8.08 -11.24 39.41
C ILE A 483 -8.92 -10.14 40.06
N LYS A 484 -9.83 -10.50 40.98
CA LYS A 484 -10.66 -9.53 41.72
C LYS A 484 -9.83 -8.63 42.66
N ALA A 485 -8.65 -9.08 43.10
CA ALA A 485 -7.75 -8.30 43.93
C ALA A 485 -6.90 -7.26 43.13
N ILE A 486 -7.02 -7.22 41.80
CA ILE A 486 -6.37 -6.21 40.97
C ILE A 486 -7.10 -4.87 41.16
N LYS A 487 -6.37 -3.90 41.71
CA LYS A 487 -6.78 -2.49 41.81
C LYS A 487 -6.34 -1.71 40.58
N ASP A 488 -5.13 -2.00 40.09
CA ASP A 488 -4.56 -1.41 38.89
C ASP A 488 -3.59 -2.37 38.18
N ILE A 489 -3.43 -2.22 36.87
CA ILE A 489 -2.49 -2.97 36.05
C ILE A 489 -1.94 -2.08 34.93
N SER A 490 -0.65 -2.23 34.64
CA SER A 490 0.03 -1.57 33.53
C SER A 490 0.89 -2.58 32.79
N ILE A 491 0.78 -2.61 31.46
CA ILE A 491 1.57 -3.49 30.58
C ILE A 491 2.18 -2.62 29.49
N THR A 492 3.51 -2.63 29.42
CA THR A 492 4.29 -2.02 28.34
C THR A 492 4.85 -3.13 27.48
N SER A 493 4.50 -3.11 26.19
CA SER A 493 4.98 -4.07 25.20
C SER A 493 5.72 -3.36 24.08
N VAL A 494 6.73 -4.02 23.53
CA VAL A 494 7.54 -3.54 22.42
C VAL A 494 7.34 -4.49 21.25
N GLY A 495 6.98 -3.94 20.10
CA GLY A 495 6.93 -4.63 18.82
C GLY A 495 7.81 -3.92 17.79
N SER A 496 7.84 -4.48 16.59
CA SER A 496 8.47 -3.82 15.45
C SER A 496 7.58 -3.91 14.22
N VAL A 497 7.44 -2.78 13.53
CA VAL A 497 6.79 -2.69 12.22
C VAL A 497 7.85 -2.18 11.25
N GLN A 498 8.20 -3.00 10.26
CA GLN A 498 9.20 -2.65 9.24
C GLN A 498 10.56 -2.21 9.83
N GLY A 499 11.00 -2.84 10.92
CA GLY A 499 12.25 -2.50 11.60
C GLY A 499 12.18 -1.28 12.52
N THR A 500 11.06 -0.55 12.51
CA THR A 500 10.82 0.57 13.43
C THR A 500 10.20 0.04 14.72
N GLU A 501 10.72 0.47 15.86
CA GLU A 501 10.19 0.10 17.17
C GLU A 501 8.81 0.74 17.40
N VAL A 502 7.86 -0.08 17.85
CA VAL A 502 6.51 0.35 18.24
C VAL A 502 6.28 -0.03 19.70
N ILE A 503 5.86 0.93 20.51
CA ILE A 503 5.58 0.71 21.93
C ILE A 503 4.07 0.73 22.13
N SER A 504 3.53 -0.31 22.76
CA SER A 504 2.14 -0.36 23.20
C SER A 504 2.10 -0.29 24.73
N VAL A 505 1.40 0.70 25.26
CA VAL A 505 1.13 0.85 26.71
C VAL A 505 -0.35 0.63 26.95
N VAL A 506 -0.68 -0.34 27.80
CA VAL A 506 -2.05 -0.58 28.28
C VAL A 506 -2.08 -0.36 29.78
N LYS A 507 -3.00 0.46 30.27
CA LYS A 507 -3.26 0.63 31.70
C LYS A 507 -4.73 0.42 32.01
N GLN A 508 -5.01 -0.14 33.18
CA GLN A 508 -6.35 -0.28 33.71
C GLN A 508 -6.33 0.01 35.21
N LYS A 509 -7.34 0.72 35.70
CA LYS A 509 -7.56 0.95 37.13
C LYS A 509 -9.04 0.76 37.45
N GLY A 510 -9.34 -0.15 38.37
CA GLY A 510 -10.72 -0.58 38.62
C GLY A 510 -11.41 -1.11 37.36
N ASN A 511 -12.71 -0.83 37.25
CA ASN A 511 -13.58 -1.31 36.17
C ASN A 511 -14.04 -0.20 35.21
N ASP A 512 -13.60 1.05 35.41
CA ASP A 512 -14.10 2.23 34.71
C ASP A 512 -12.99 3.14 34.14
N LYS A 513 -11.70 2.82 34.38
CA LYS A 513 -10.55 3.56 33.84
C LYS A 513 -9.65 2.67 33.00
N PHE A 514 -9.53 3.00 31.71
CA PHE A 514 -8.73 2.28 30.73
C PHE A 514 -7.91 3.24 29.89
N TYR A 515 -6.69 2.84 29.56
CA TYR A 515 -5.77 3.59 28.73
C TYR A 515 -5.11 2.64 27.76
N GLN A 516 -5.09 3.00 26.48
CA GLN A 516 -4.22 2.38 25.50
C GLN A 516 -3.51 3.46 24.70
N GLU A 517 -2.21 3.29 24.53
CA GLU A 517 -1.42 4.09 23.62
C GLU A 517 -0.53 3.18 22.78
N ILE A 518 -0.50 3.44 21.48
CA ILE A 518 0.51 2.93 20.57
C ILE A 518 1.33 4.13 20.15
N SER A 519 2.65 4.04 20.32
CA SER A 519 3.59 5.08 19.93
C SER A 519 4.72 4.52 19.10
N VAL A 520 5.23 5.36 18.21
CA VAL A 520 6.40 5.09 17.37
C VAL A 520 7.47 6.12 17.77
N PRO A 521 8.32 5.83 18.77
CA PRO A 521 9.21 6.83 19.36
C PRO A 521 10.14 7.48 18.34
N ALA A 522 10.67 6.67 17.40
CA ALA A 522 11.57 7.15 16.35
C ALA A 522 10.94 8.21 15.43
N ALA A 523 9.61 8.19 15.27
CA ALA A 523 8.87 9.13 14.44
C ALA A 523 8.20 10.25 15.25
N ASN A 524 8.22 10.17 16.59
CA ASN A 524 7.43 11.02 17.50
C ASN A 524 5.93 11.05 17.12
N ILE A 525 5.38 9.90 16.74
CA ILE A 525 3.97 9.73 16.35
C ILE A 525 3.29 8.83 17.38
N ILE A 526 2.04 9.17 17.69
CA ILE A 526 1.12 8.34 18.47
C ILE A 526 -0.02 7.94 17.53
N PRO A 527 0.09 6.79 16.82
CA PRO A 527 -0.95 6.37 15.89
C PRO A 527 -2.30 6.15 16.55
N LEU A 528 -2.30 5.71 17.82
CA LEU A 528 -3.52 5.48 18.58
C LEU A 528 -3.29 5.90 20.03
N LYS A 529 -4.19 6.73 20.57
CA LYS A 529 -4.35 6.94 22.02
C LYS A 529 -5.82 6.87 22.34
N ALA A 530 -6.22 5.97 23.23
CA ALA A 530 -7.60 5.82 23.67
C ALA A 530 -7.66 5.85 25.20
N ILE A 531 -8.56 6.65 25.74
CA ILE A 531 -8.76 6.80 27.18
C ILE A 531 -10.24 6.66 27.50
N VAL A 532 -10.55 5.80 28.46
CA VAL A 532 -11.84 5.71 29.13
C VAL A 532 -11.63 6.11 30.58
N ASN A 533 -12.38 7.08 31.07
CA ASN A 533 -12.31 7.52 32.46
C ASN A 533 -13.72 7.84 32.97
N GLY A 534 -14.35 6.85 33.62
CA GLY A 534 -15.75 6.93 34.00
C GLY A 534 -16.65 7.03 32.76
N ASP A 535 -17.38 8.12 32.63
CA ASP A 535 -18.24 8.41 31.45
C ASP A 535 -17.52 9.15 30.32
N SER A 536 -16.29 9.62 30.56
CA SER A 536 -15.47 10.25 29.54
C SER A 536 -14.82 9.21 28.64
N LEU A 537 -14.88 9.46 27.34
CA LEU A 537 -14.23 8.67 26.30
C LEU A 537 -13.49 9.63 25.36
N SER A 538 -12.20 9.40 25.16
CA SER A 538 -11.41 10.11 24.17
C SER A 538 -10.62 9.12 23.32
N MET A 539 -10.51 9.43 22.03
CA MET A 539 -9.66 8.69 21.11
C MET A 539 -8.96 9.67 20.18
N GLN A 540 -7.66 9.43 20.00
CA GLN A 540 -6.83 10.10 19.02
C GLN A 540 -6.30 9.07 18.04
N GLN A 541 -6.44 9.37 16.76
CA GLN A 541 -5.83 8.62 15.67
C GLN A 541 -4.87 9.54 14.93
N MET A 542 -3.62 9.11 14.76
CA MET A 542 -2.57 9.92 14.14
C MET A 542 -2.46 11.35 14.73
N GLY A 543 -2.65 11.47 16.05
CA GLY A 543 -2.64 12.75 16.77
C GLY A 543 -3.90 13.63 16.61
N GLN A 544 -4.90 13.19 15.84
CA GLN A 544 -6.18 13.90 15.65
C GLN A 544 -7.27 13.29 16.51
N ASN A 545 -8.08 14.11 17.17
CA ASN A 545 -9.23 13.65 17.95
C ASN A 545 -10.27 13.01 17.01
N THR A 546 -10.69 11.79 17.32
CA THR A 546 -11.71 11.05 16.57
C THR A 546 -13.01 11.02 17.37
N PRO A 547 -14.14 11.53 16.83
CA PRO A 547 -15.43 11.46 17.49
C PRO A 547 -15.88 10.00 17.63
N LEU A 548 -16.32 9.60 18.83
CA LEU A 548 -16.85 8.26 19.09
C LEU A 548 -18.30 8.35 19.62
N PRO A 549 -19.23 7.54 19.09
CA PRO A 549 -20.56 7.44 19.66
C PRO A 549 -20.49 6.77 21.04
N ALA A 550 -21.42 7.10 21.94
CA ALA A 550 -21.47 6.51 23.28
C ALA A 550 -21.53 4.96 23.26
N SER A 551 -22.11 4.38 22.20
CA SER A 551 -22.17 2.93 21.98
C SER A 551 -20.80 2.26 21.76
N ALA A 552 -19.76 3.02 21.40
CA ALA A 552 -18.41 2.48 21.21
C ALA A 552 -17.70 2.13 22.54
N LYS A 553 -18.17 2.68 23.67
CA LYS A 553 -17.56 2.53 25.00
C LYS A 553 -17.43 1.06 25.42
N GLU A 554 -18.49 0.27 25.28
CA GLU A 554 -18.49 -1.15 25.67
C GLU A 554 -17.49 -1.97 24.86
N GLY A 555 -17.42 -1.73 23.54
CA GLY A 555 -16.48 -2.41 22.66
C GLY A 555 -15.02 -2.07 22.99
N LEU A 556 -14.73 -0.81 23.32
CA LEU A 556 -13.39 -0.39 23.73
C LEU A 556 -12.99 -0.98 25.07
N ILE A 557 -13.87 -0.95 26.08
CA ILE A 557 -13.62 -1.58 27.38
C ILE A 557 -13.33 -3.07 27.21
N ALA A 558 -14.14 -3.78 26.42
CA ALA A 558 -13.97 -5.21 26.16
C ALA A 558 -12.60 -5.54 25.52
N ASN A 559 -12.06 -4.64 24.70
CA ASN A 559 -10.76 -4.79 24.04
C ASN A 559 -9.58 -4.41 24.95
N PHE A 560 -9.76 -3.45 25.86
CA PHE A 560 -8.67 -2.92 26.70
C PHE A 560 -8.48 -3.67 28.01
N GLN A 561 -9.54 -4.33 28.49
CA GLN A 561 -9.48 -5.08 29.73
C GLN A 561 -8.49 -6.23 29.60
N VAL A 562 -7.60 -6.38 30.59
CA VAL A 562 -6.54 -7.42 30.54
C VAL A 562 -7.10 -8.82 30.77
N PHE A 563 -8.12 -8.93 31.64
CA PHE A 563 -8.81 -10.18 31.98
C PHE A 563 -10.33 -10.03 31.80
N PRO A 564 -10.84 -9.90 30.57
CA PRO A 564 -12.27 -9.74 30.31
C PRO A 564 -13.07 -10.98 30.74
N GLU A 565 -12.44 -12.15 30.79
CA GLU A 565 -13.07 -13.42 31.22
C GLU A 565 -13.57 -13.40 32.67
N ALA A 566 -13.04 -12.52 33.53
CA ALA A 566 -13.50 -12.38 34.91
C ALA A 566 -14.77 -11.52 35.05
N ASN A 567 -15.13 -10.75 34.03
CA ASN A 567 -16.25 -9.80 34.05
C ASN A 567 -17.20 -10.01 32.86
N LEU A 568 -17.62 -11.25 32.62
CA LEU A 568 -18.48 -11.60 31.48
C LEU A 568 -19.96 -11.18 31.63
N GLY A 569 -20.41 -10.74 32.81
CA GLY A 569 -21.73 -10.11 33.00
C GLY A 569 -22.92 -10.86 32.36
N THR A 570 -23.71 -10.15 31.55
CA THR A 570 -24.88 -10.67 30.80
C THR A 570 -24.53 -11.20 29.41
N THR A 571 -23.24 -11.40 29.08
CA THR A 571 -22.84 -11.88 27.75
C THR A 571 -23.28 -13.33 27.51
N THR A 572 -23.64 -13.64 26.26
CA THR A 572 -23.99 -15.00 25.86
C THR A 572 -22.75 -15.74 25.38
N LEU A 573 -22.51 -16.94 25.92
CA LEU A 573 -21.39 -17.80 25.56
C LEU A 573 -21.87 -18.99 24.73
N ALA A 574 -21.19 -19.28 23.63
CA ALA A 574 -21.41 -20.47 22.81
C ALA A 574 -20.10 -21.23 22.61
N LEU A 575 -20.09 -22.53 22.92
CA LEU A 575 -18.96 -23.42 22.67
C LEU A 575 -19.13 -24.11 21.32
N ALA A 576 -18.11 -24.07 20.47
CA ALA A 576 -18.09 -24.81 19.21
C ALA A 576 -18.12 -26.33 19.49
N PRO A 577 -18.75 -27.15 18.63
CA PRO A 577 -18.84 -28.59 18.84
C PRO A 577 -17.51 -29.33 18.63
N MET A 578 -16.55 -28.70 17.96
CA MET A 578 -15.22 -29.26 17.66
C MET A 578 -14.14 -28.32 18.19
N LEU A 579 -13.01 -28.89 18.62
CA LEU A 579 -11.77 -28.15 18.84
C LEU A 579 -11.16 -27.79 17.50
N GLU A 580 -10.54 -26.61 17.44
CA GLU A 580 -9.81 -26.11 16.27
C GLU A 580 -8.29 -26.15 16.55
N SER A 581 -7.50 -26.44 15.52
CA SER A 581 -6.04 -26.37 15.63
C SER A 581 -5.56 -24.92 15.54
N VAL A 582 -4.75 -24.49 16.52
CA VAL A 582 -4.04 -23.21 16.51
C VAL A 582 -2.55 -23.53 16.65
N GLY A 583 -1.80 -23.41 15.54
CA GLY A 583 -0.43 -23.91 15.48
C GLY A 583 -0.38 -25.42 15.71
N ASP A 584 0.43 -25.84 16.69
CA ASP A 584 0.59 -27.25 17.07
C ASP A 584 -0.35 -27.67 18.24
N ALA A 585 -1.25 -26.77 18.68
CA ALA A 585 -2.19 -26.97 19.79
C ALA A 585 -3.64 -27.14 19.32
N MET A 586 -4.44 -27.89 20.08
CA MET A 586 -5.90 -27.97 19.91
C MET A 586 -6.57 -27.07 20.93
N ALA A 587 -7.55 -26.28 20.48
CA ALA A 587 -8.22 -25.31 21.33
C ALA A 587 -9.74 -25.43 21.31
N TYR A 588 -10.33 -25.22 22.49
CA TYR A 588 -11.76 -24.96 22.64
C TYR A 588 -12.08 -23.56 22.10
N VAL A 589 -13.11 -23.46 21.25
CA VAL A 589 -13.54 -22.18 20.68
C VAL A 589 -14.80 -21.71 21.38
N VAL A 590 -14.68 -20.66 22.18
CA VAL A 590 -15.80 -20.02 22.86
C VAL A 590 -16.12 -18.70 22.17
N THR A 591 -17.31 -18.60 21.59
CA THR A 591 -17.84 -17.34 21.04
C THR A 591 -18.57 -16.58 22.13
N VAL A 592 -18.10 -15.37 22.41
CA VAL A 592 -18.71 -14.40 23.31
C VAL A 592 -19.52 -13.41 22.49
N THR A 593 -20.82 -13.31 22.76
CA THR A 593 -21.68 -12.27 22.19
C THR A 593 -21.84 -11.14 23.21
N LEU A 594 -21.34 -9.96 22.86
CA LEU A 594 -21.46 -8.75 23.67
C LEU A 594 -22.91 -8.21 23.64
N THR A 595 -23.26 -7.38 24.62
CA THR A 595 -24.56 -6.66 24.70
C THR A 595 -24.87 -5.82 23.47
N SER A 596 -23.83 -5.32 22.79
CA SER A 596 -23.92 -4.62 21.51
C SER A 596 -24.25 -5.51 20.30
N GLY A 597 -24.27 -6.83 20.47
CA GLY A 597 -24.45 -7.82 19.40
C GLY A 597 -23.14 -8.26 18.72
N ASN A 598 -22.02 -7.60 19.01
CA ASN A 598 -20.70 -7.97 18.49
C ASN A 598 -20.25 -9.34 19.01
N LYS A 599 -19.62 -10.13 18.14
CA LYS A 599 -19.11 -11.47 18.46
C LYS A 599 -17.58 -11.46 18.54
N ILE A 600 -17.05 -12.17 19.53
CA ILE A 600 -15.62 -12.41 19.71
C ILE A 600 -15.41 -13.90 19.90
N SER A 601 -14.55 -14.52 19.08
CA SER A 601 -14.21 -15.94 19.23
C SER A 601 -12.88 -16.08 19.95
N ARG A 602 -12.87 -16.79 21.08
CA ARG A 602 -11.69 -17.02 21.91
C ARG A 602 -11.30 -18.49 21.90
N TYR A 603 -10.02 -18.75 21.73
CA TYR A 603 -9.43 -20.07 21.60
C TYR A 603 -8.61 -20.38 22.84
N TYR A 604 -9.00 -21.41 23.58
CA TYR A 604 -8.35 -21.84 24.81
C TYR A 604 -7.69 -23.20 24.59
N ASP A 605 -6.37 -23.25 24.81
CA ASP A 605 -5.58 -24.46 24.66
C ASP A 605 -6.12 -25.59 25.55
N GLU A 606 -6.32 -26.76 24.95
CA GLU A 606 -6.92 -27.90 25.63
C GLU A 606 -6.08 -28.36 26.84
N LYS A 607 -4.75 -28.32 26.72
CA LYS A 607 -3.85 -28.90 27.71
C LYS A 607 -3.58 -27.97 28.88
N SER A 608 -3.31 -26.70 28.59
CA SER A 608 -2.93 -25.69 29.57
C SER A 608 -4.12 -24.87 30.09
N GLY A 609 -5.24 -24.85 29.36
CA GLY A 609 -6.37 -23.97 29.61
C GLY A 609 -6.10 -22.49 29.28
N LEU A 610 -4.91 -22.14 28.80
CA LEU A 610 -4.55 -20.75 28.49
C LEU A 610 -5.19 -20.29 27.19
N LYS A 611 -5.55 -19.00 27.11
CA LYS A 611 -6.00 -18.39 25.85
C LYS A 611 -4.81 -18.33 24.88
N ILE A 612 -4.97 -18.84 23.66
CA ILE A 612 -3.90 -18.87 22.66
C ILE A 612 -4.24 -18.11 21.38
N LYS A 613 -5.53 -17.85 21.13
CA LYS A 613 -5.97 -17.00 20.02
C LYS A 613 -7.29 -16.31 20.35
N GLU A 614 -7.49 -15.13 19.80
CA GLU A 614 -8.75 -14.39 19.82
C GLU A 614 -9.00 -13.81 18.43
N VAL A 615 -10.26 -13.84 17.99
CA VAL A 615 -10.70 -13.30 16.70
C VAL A 615 -11.84 -12.33 16.97
N THR A 616 -11.68 -11.11 16.49
CA THR A 616 -12.69 -10.05 16.51
C THR A 616 -13.06 -9.64 15.08
N ALA A 617 -14.01 -8.73 14.93
CA ALA A 617 -14.34 -8.16 13.61
C ALA A 617 -13.16 -7.44 12.93
N THR A 618 -12.12 -7.06 13.68
CA THR A 618 -10.99 -6.26 13.18
C THR A 618 -9.73 -7.06 12.93
N GLY A 619 -9.70 -8.35 13.29
CA GLY A 619 -8.53 -9.21 13.07
C GLY A 619 -8.37 -10.32 14.12
N ALA A 620 -7.29 -11.07 13.98
CA ALA A 620 -6.91 -12.14 14.91
C ALA A 620 -5.69 -11.74 15.76
N THR A 621 -5.65 -12.18 17.01
CA THR A 621 -4.48 -12.06 17.90
C THR A 621 -4.14 -13.42 18.50
N GLU A 622 -2.89 -13.84 18.37
CA GLU A 622 -2.34 -15.03 19.02
C GLU A 622 -1.58 -14.64 20.29
N PHE A 623 -1.68 -15.48 21.32
CA PHE A 623 -1.09 -15.26 22.65
C PHE A 623 -0.14 -16.41 22.98
N SER A 624 1.05 -16.10 23.48
CA SER A 624 2.02 -17.10 23.89
C SER A 624 2.94 -16.58 24.99
N ASN A 625 3.85 -17.44 25.47
CA ASN A 625 4.86 -17.11 26.48
C ASN A 625 4.25 -16.54 27.77
N TYR A 626 3.33 -17.27 28.40
CA TYR A 626 2.69 -16.81 29.63
C TYR A 626 3.69 -16.79 30.80
N GLN A 627 3.86 -15.64 31.46
CA GLN A 627 4.73 -15.49 32.64
C GLN A 627 3.93 -15.02 33.86
N GLU A 628 4.41 -15.41 35.05
CA GLU A 628 3.77 -15.05 36.31
C GLU A 628 4.18 -13.64 36.75
N VAL A 629 3.18 -12.81 37.05
CA VAL A 629 3.31 -11.44 37.58
C VAL A 629 2.36 -11.32 38.76
N SER A 630 2.88 -11.09 39.96
CA SER A 630 2.09 -11.02 41.20
C SER A 630 1.12 -12.20 41.39
N GLY A 631 1.54 -13.40 41.00
CA GLY A 631 0.74 -14.62 41.13
C GLY A 631 -0.34 -14.82 40.07
N LEU A 632 -0.36 -14.01 39.01
CA LEU A 632 -1.22 -14.16 37.82
C LEU A 632 -0.39 -14.37 36.56
N LYS A 633 -0.81 -15.25 35.66
CA LYS A 633 -0.13 -15.45 34.37
C LYS A 633 -0.64 -14.45 33.33
N ILE A 634 0.30 -13.74 32.71
CA ILE A 634 0.06 -12.75 31.64
C ILE A 634 0.76 -13.24 30.36
N PRO A 635 0.15 -13.13 29.17
CA PRO A 635 0.85 -13.43 27.92
C PRO A 635 1.96 -12.40 27.66
N TYR A 636 3.22 -12.83 27.64
CA TYR A 636 4.35 -11.95 27.32
C TYR A 636 4.61 -11.81 25.83
N SER A 637 3.92 -12.58 25.00
CA SER A 637 4.00 -12.47 23.53
C SER A 637 2.60 -12.42 22.95
N LYS A 638 2.34 -11.39 22.13
CA LYS A 638 1.09 -11.18 21.39
C LYS A 638 1.41 -10.95 19.93
N LYS A 639 0.82 -11.75 19.03
CA LYS A 639 0.95 -11.55 17.59
C LYS A 639 -0.41 -11.14 17.04
N THR A 640 -0.56 -9.87 16.67
CA THR A 640 -1.82 -9.31 16.19
C THR A 640 -1.75 -9.06 14.70
N GLU A 641 -2.76 -9.51 13.97
CA GLU A 641 -2.97 -9.19 12.57
C GLU A 641 -3.76 -7.88 12.44
N VAL A 642 -3.13 -6.83 11.91
CA VAL A 642 -3.74 -5.53 11.65
C VAL A 642 -3.60 -5.22 10.17
N ALA A 643 -4.72 -5.03 9.47
CA ALA A 643 -4.75 -4.72 8.04
C ALA A 643 -3.94 -5.69 7.14
N GLY A 644 -3.85 -6.97 7.54
CA GLY A 644 -3.10 -8.01 6.81
C GLY A 644 -1.60 -8.08 7.15
N GLN A 645 -1.09 -7.26 8.07
CA GLN A 645 0.27 -7.39 8.60
C GLN A 645 0.24 -7.98 10.01
N ALA A 646 1.09 -8.97 10.28
CA ALA A 646 1.25 -9.54 11.61
C ALA A 646 2.33 -8.78 12.40
N ILE A 647 1.95 -8.15 13.51
CA ILE A 647 2.85 -7.46 14.42
C ILE A 647 3.02 -8.30 15.69
N GLU A 648 4.26 -8.65 16.01
CA GLU A 648 4.60 -9.33 17.27
C GLU A 648 5.00 -8.30 18.33
N TYR A 649 4.23 -8.24 19.41
CA TYR A 649 4.52 -7.47 20.61
C TYR A 649 5.06 -8.40 21.71
N LYS A 650 6.16 -8.00 22.33
CA LYS A 650 6.75 -8.65 23.50
C LYS A 650 6.61 -7.74 24.71
N VAL A 651 6.06 -8.25 25.81
CA VAL A 651 5.93 -7.51 27.05
C VAL A 651 7.33 -7.22 27.60
N LYS A 652 7.63 -5.92 27.75
CA LYS A 652 8.86 -5.43 28.39
C LYS A 652 8.67 -5.31 29.90
N GLU A 653 7.48 -4.88 30.32
CA GLU A 653 7.14 -4.72 31.72
C GLU A 653 5.64 -4.93 31.95
N ALA A 654 5.29 -5.68 33.00
CA ALA A 654 3.94 -5.79 33.50
C ALA A 654 3.93 -5.57 35.01
N LYS A 655 3.04 -4.70 35.49
CA LYS A 655 2.92 -4.31 36.89
C LYS A 655 1.47 -4.42 37.34
N ILE A 656 1.24 -5.03 38.49
CA ILE A 656 -0.08 -5.17 39.14
C ILE A 656 -0.03 -4.49 40.50
N ASN A 657 -1.08 -3.73 40.84
CA ASN A 657 -1.22 -3.00 42.10
C ASN A 657 -0.04 -2.06 42.36
N SER A 658 0.40 -1.38 41.30
CA SER A 658 1.56 -0.48 41.29
C SER A 658 1.24 0.94 41.76
N GLY A 659 -0.04 1.25 42.00
CA GLY A 659 -0.47 2.56 42.48
C GLY A 659 -0.72 3.57 41.37
N LEU A 660 -1.28 3.14 40.23
CA LEU A 660 -1.70 4.06 39.16
C LEU A 660 -2.62 5.16 39.71
N THR A 661 -2.32 6.40 39.33
CA THR A 661 -3.06 7.59 39.77
C THR A 661 -4.12 7.98 38.76
N ASP A 662 -5.02 8.90 39.12
CA ASP A 662 -6.01 9.40 38.17
C ASP A 662 -5.39 10.31 37.09
N ALA A 663 -4.15 10.77 37.30
CA ALA A 663 -3.40 11.51 36.28
C ALA A 663 -2.93 10.61 35.14
N ASP A 664 -2.83 9.29 35.35
CA ASP A 664 -2.44 8.32 34.32
C ASP A 664 -3.49 8.10 33.23
N PHE A 665 -4.71 8.62 33.43
CA PHE A 665 -5.88 8.47 32.55
C PHE A 665 -6.39 9.84 32.07
N LYS A 666 -5.48 10.77 31.77
CA LYS A 666 -5.77 12.13 31.27
C LYS A 666 -5.13 12.42 29.92
#